data_AF-A0A9W9HM78-F1
#
_entry.id   AF-A0A9W9HM78-F1
#
_cell.length_a   1.000
_cell.length_b   1.000
_cell.length_c   1.000
_cell.angle_alpha   90.00
_cell.angle_beta   90.00
_cell.angle_gamma   90.00
#
_symmetry.space_group_name_H-M   'P 1'
#
loop_
_entity.id
_entity.type
_entity.pdbx_description
1 polymer ?
#
loop_
_entity_poly.entity_id
_entity_poly.type
_entity_poly.pdbx_seq_one_letter_code
_entity_poly.pdbx_strand_id
1 'polypeptide(L)'
;MTMTDPLPPKHRRDFAVAIICALQLEADAAGTLFDHFWDEHGDQYGKASGDQNAYRTGVIGNHNVVLAYMPGIGKGYAASVAAGFRSSFPGIRLALIVGVCGGVPSGADEGIFLGDIKIAGGFRRKETAADSAVNIEVRAFLHKLKSRKGREYLLDKTHHHLTTLQKRSSDYRCPARELDRLFEATYHHMHHSPSRCRKCKKNEYCNKAHQATCETLKCDEKRLVVRSRPSQGGLNIHFGGIASGDMVMKSGIDRDRIAAEENVIAFEMEGAGVCTNLPCIVVKGVCDYADSHKDKVWQKYTAGAAAACMRSLLEQWATVDQPEGSEQRKELFHDYLPSLVDNISEAASSQSAHGDEGYHSQNNIDASDGDILQVLPTIELSFKNVLACFKQFRKHLPRDVDLRSTLKTQRVVFSSNVEMLSSDTSDSVKDFLGSSKKICLEVTLAIRTKLEEIESMTRRLPAAMKEKRQPRSAADTLKDAVEDLKSLVRVFASSILPHKQPQLSEKLTIPGTLQARREFQHFRIVQQAACSLYDAFGTACDTHNVHKVHLSLQPDLDGTSTRVRFNVAFIQHQLTLGNAIWINVESTIKSPGTSSELGSTLLPEGSASLKRPRQLEETQYPPKIRKHVQFQLLSGPSLAPWPEEPIATIPNLYLQRNFCTLVKRSLRLRECNGCIGLLGENEICKHLAYIGNQTNSTATAASLTELILKSSTDTTKHMGLYQRVRLARYLATAVLYYHATPWLNKAWRSDDVHFFGSHDSLLRHAQNVLPYMTTTIQAPNSSMQAQSQFSDYHYFIRNPVLFGLGIMLLELAYQAPLGSLQEPVDLEKGTTPGFAEYFTAHRLVEDSYRMVSKSFKTIIKKCLHCDFGHDSDFTSPALQKAFYHDVIGGLENLERVFQELQLDDPEPGT
;
A
#
# COMPACT_ATOMS: atom_id res chain seq x y z
N MET A 1 29.53 32.16 43.20
CA MET A 1 29.61 32.65 41.80
C MET A 1 28.24 33.17 41.43
N THR A 2 28.17 34.28 40.70
CA THR A 2 26.92 34.76 40.11
C THR A 2 26.48 33.77 39.03
N MET A 3 25.22 33.33 39.05
CA MET A 3 24.60 32.75 37.86
C MET A 3 24.58 33.85 36.81
N THR A 4 25.30 33.69 35.72
CA THR A 4 25.10 34.50 34.52
C THR A 4 23.84 33.98 33.85
N ASP A 5 22.84 34.83 33.66
CA ASP A 5 21.60 34.44 32.97
C ASP A 5 21.94 33.88 31.58
N PRO A 6 21.26 32.81 31.14
CA PRO A 6 21.56 32.18 29.85
C PRO A 6 21.36 33.19 28.71
N LEU A 7 22.34 33.28 27.82
CA LEU A 7 22.25 34.18 26.67
C LEU A 7 21.28 33.60 25.61
N PRO A 8 20.39 34.43 25.03
CA PRO A 8 19.45 33.96 24.02
C PRO A 8 20.19 33.53 22.73
N PRO A 9 19.68 32.49 22.02
CA PRO A 9 20.08 32.15 20.66
C PRO A 9 20.18 33.36 19.73
N LYS A 10 21.18 33.38 18.85
CA LYS A 10 21.32 34.43 17.82
C LYS A 10 20.45 34.12 16.61
N HIS A 11 20.25 32.83 16.30
CA HIS A 11 19.60 32.35 15.09
C HIS A 11 18.73 31.11 15.35
N ARG A 12 17.73 30.89 14.49
CA ARG A 12 16.87 29.69 14.52
C ARG A 12 17.61 28.34 14.32
N ARG A 13 18.88 28.38 13.92
CA ARG A 13 19.74 27.18 13.82
C ARG A 13 20.41 26.79 15.14
N ASP A 14 20.36 27.65 16.16
CA ASP A 14 21.05 27.42 17.44
C ASP A 14 20.15 26.65 18.44
N PHE A 15 18.89 26.40 18.05
CA PHE A 15 17.96 25.51 18.73
C PHE A 15 18.20 24.06 18.30
N ALA A 16 18.61 23.22 19.25
CA ALA A 16 18.94 21.82 19.00
C ALA A 16 17.81 20.83 19.35
N VAL A 17 16.82 21.27 20.15
CA VAL A 17 15.75 20.42 20.69
C VAL A 17 14.37 20.97 20.32
N ALA A 18 13.49 20.11 19.82
CA ALA A 18 12.07 20.37 19.67
C ALA A 18 11.28 19.60 20.75
N ILE A 19 10.22 20.18 21.30
CA ILE A 19 9.17 19.49 22.04
C ILE A 19 7.89 19.55 21.21
N ILE A 20 7.21 18.42 21.05
CA ILE A 20 5.96 18.29 20.30
C ILE A 20 4.90 17.70 21.21
N CYS A 21 3.81 18.45 21.40
CA CYS A 21 2.67 18.09 22.25
C CYS A 21 1.37 18.10 21.44
N ALA A 22 0.55 17.06 21.60
CA ALA A 22 -0.68 16.83 20.83
C ALA A 22 -1.88 17.60 21.40
N LEU A 23 -1.88 17.80 22.72
CA LEU A 23 -2.92 18.47 23.48
C LEU A 23 -2.35 19.68 24.23
N GLN A 24 -3.18 20.71 24.40
CA GLN A 24 -2.80 21.90 25.18
C GLN A 24 -2.33 21.54 26.60
N LEU A 25 -3.00 20.61 27.29
CA LEU A 25 -2.61 20.16 28.65
C LEU A 25 -1.20 19.51 28.72
N GLU A 26 -0.70 18.99 27.59
CA GLU A 26 0.65 18.42 27.49
C GLU A 26 1.68 19.54 27.25
N ALA A 27 1.34 20.50 26.39
CA ALA A 27 2.15 21.69 26.13
C ALA A 27 2.26 22.60 27.37
N ASP A 28 1.18 22.76 28.14
CA ASP A 28 1.16 23.52 29.40
C ASP A 28 2.04 22.84 30.47
N ALA A 29 1.99 21.50 30.56
CA ALA A 29 2.83 20.72 31.47
C ALA A 29 4.32 20.80 31.10
N ALA A 30 4.66 20.69 29.81
CA ALA A 30 6.02 20.88 29.32
C ALA A 30 6.50 22.33 29.51
N GLY A 31 5.66 23.31 29.16
CA GLY A 31 5.93 24.74 29.30
C GLY A 31 6.19 25.17 30.74
N THR A 32 5.49 24.59 31.71
CA THR A 32 5.71 24.85 33.15
C THR A 32 7.06 24.34 33.66
N LEU A 33 7.81 23.57 32.85
CA LEU A 33 9.16 23.08 33.16
C LEU A 33 10.28 23.74 32.33
N PHE A 34 9.99 24.81 31.59
CA PHE A 34 11.02 25.71 31.07
C PHE A 34 11.68 26.50 32.22
N ASP A 35 12.95 26.86 32.04
CA ASP A 35 13.70 27.71 32.97
C ASP A 35 13.54 29.20 32.61
N HIS A 36 13.48 29.50 31.31
CA HIS A 36 13.18 30.83 30.77
C HIS A 36 12.61 30.69 29.35
N PHE A 37 11.75 31.62 28.92
CA PHE A 37 11.25 31.71 27.55
C PHE A 37 11.86 32.92 26.82
N TRP A 38 12.27 32.73 25.57
CA TRP A 38 12.85 33.79 24.74
C TRP A 38 11.80 34.65 24.02
N ASP A 39 10.50 34.35 24.20
CA ASP A 39 9.37 34.98 23.53
C ASP A 39 8.46 35.82 24.45
N GLU A 40 8.78 35.96 25.75
CA GLU A 40 7.93 36.67 26.72
C GLU A 40 7.74 38.18 26.42
N HIS A 41 8.58 38.73 25.53
CA HIS A 41 8.52 40.12 25.08
C HIS A 41 8.27 40.23 23.56
N GLY A 42 7.83 39.13 22.93
CA GLY A 42 7.57 39.02 21.49
C GLY A 42 8.47 37.97 20.82
N ASP A 43 7.98 37.38 19.73
CA ASP A 43 8.73 36.40 18.94
C ASP A 43 9.81 37.10 18.09
N GLN A 44 11.05 37.09 18.59
CA GLN A 44 12.23 37.61 17.89
C GLN A 44 12.81 36.66 16.83
N TYR A 45 12.32 35.41 16.75
CA TYR A 45 12.87 34.39 15.86
C TYR A 45 12.01 34.17 14.60
N GLY A 46 10.69 34.26 14.77
CA GLY A 46 9.72 33.98 13.73
C GLY A 46 9.75 32.52 13.27
N LYS A 47 9.22 32.31 12.07
CA LYS A 47 9.22 31.02 11.37
C LYS A 47 9.45 31.22 9.88
N ALA A 48 9.71 30.14 9.15
CA ALA A 48 9.90 30.17 7.71
C ALA A 48 8.58 30.50 6.96
N SER A 49 8.69 31.04 5.75
CA SER A 49 7.53 31.22 4.87
C SER A 49 6.88 29.86 4.57
N GLY A 50 5.56 29.80 4.60
CA GLY A 50 4.79 28.56 4.45
C GLY A 50 4.63 27.74 5.73
N ASP A 51 5.39 28.00 6.79
CA ASP A 51 5.23 27.30 8.06
C ASP A 51 3.97 27.77 8.80
N GLN A 52 3.00 26.86 9.00
CA GLN A 52 1.73 27.16 9.65
C GLN A 52 1.76 26.95 11.17
N ASN A 53 2.82 26.37 11.73
CA ASN A 53 2.86 25.96 13.14
C ASN A 53 2.84 27.13 14.13
N ALA A 54 2.38 26.85 15.35
CA ALA A 54 2.50 27.74 16.50
C ALA A 54 3.61 27.22 17.43
N TYR A 55 4.55 28.11 17.76
CA TYR A 55 5.75 27.79 18.54
C TYR A 55 5.85 28.64 19.80
N ARG A 56 6.58 28.13 20.79
CA ARG A 56 7.26 28.93 21.81
C ARG A 56 8.74 28.55 21.86
N THR A 57 9.60 29.50 22.22
CA THR A 57 11.06 29.35 22.26
C THR A 57 11.58 29.63 23.66
N GLY A 58 12.57 28.87 24.12
CA GLY A 58 13.11 29.03 25.46
C GLY A 58 14.29 28.10 25.76
N VAL A 59 14.56 27.89 27.04
CA VAL A 59 15.67 27.07 27.53
C VAL A 59 15.22 26.11 28.65
N ILE A 60 15.80 24.90 28.62
CA ILE A 60 15.69 23.88 29.67
C ILE A 60 17.10 23.40 29.98
N GLY A 61 17.59 23.67 31.19
CA GLY A 61 18.98 23.42 31.56
C GLY A 61 19.95 24.10 30.59
N ASN A 62 20.78 23.31 29.90
CA ASN A 62 21.77 23.82 28.95
C ASN A 62 21.29 23.75 27.47
N HIS A 63 20.00 23.48 27.22
CA HIS A 63 19.46 23.30 25.87
C HIS A 63 18.52 24.42 25.47
N ASN A 64 18.76 25.00 24.29
CA ASN A 64 17.79 25.86 23.62
C ASN A 64 16.72 24.99 22.94
N VAL A 65 15.47 25.22 23.35
CA VAL A 65 14.31 24.36 23.05
C VAL A 65 13.22 25.16 22.36
N VAL A 66 12.54 24.53 21.41
CA VAL A 66 11.32 25.04 20.78
C VAL A 66 10.16 24.10 21.08
N LEU A 67 9.11 24.60 21.74
CA LEU A 67 7.85 23.89 21.97
C LEU A 67 6.88 24.17 20.82
N ALA A 68 6.32 23.13 20.22
CA ALA A 68 5.27 23.24 19.21
C ALA A 68 3.90 22.80 19.76
N TYR A 69 2.88 23.58 19.42
CA TYR A 69 1.48 23.29 19.69
C TYR A 69 0.88 22.64 18.44
N MET A 70 0.50 21.36 18.52
CA MET A 70 -0.17 20.69 17.41
C MET A 70 -1.60 21.23 17.22
N PRO A 71 -2.07 21.44 15.97
CA PRO A 71 -3.44 21.88 15.70
C PRO A 71 -4.50 20.78 15.95
N GLY A 72 -4.08 19.53 16.15
CA GLY A 72 -4.96 18.41 16.48
C GLY A 72 -4.18 17.11 16.67
N ILE A 73 -4.84 16.12 17.28
CA ILE A 73 -4.32 14.76 17.56
C ILE A 73 -4.11 14.01 16.22
N GLY A 74 -3.06 13.18 16.12
CA GLY A 74 -2.87 12.26 14.99
C GLY A 74 -1.63 12.51 14.11
N LYS A 75 -1.17 11.45 13.42
CA LYS A 75 0.09 11.41 12.67
C LYS A 75 0.20 12.46 11.56
N GLY A 76 -0.91 12.80 10.89
CA GLY A 76 -0.92 13.81 9.82
C GLY A 76 -0.52 15.20 10.32
N TYR A 77 -1.10 15.66 11.44
CA TYR A 77 -0.72 16.91 12.08
C TYR A 77 0.69 16.83 12.67
N ALA A 78 1.06 15.69 13.27
CA ALA A 78 2.40 15.48 13.81
C ALA A 78 3.50 15.57 12.73
N ALA A 79 3.25 15.02 11.54
CA ALA A 79 4.14 15.12 10.38
C ALA A 79 4.23 16.55 9.84
N SER A 80 3.12 17.29 9.77
CA SER A 80 3.10 18.70 9.35
C SER A 80 3.92 19.58 10.31
N VAL A 81 3.81 19.36 11.62
CA VAL A 81 4.62 20.06 12.64
C VAL A 81 6.11 19.72 12.49
N ALA A 82 6.44 18.44 12.28
CA ALA A 82 7.82 18.01 12.07
C ALA A 82 8.43 18.52 10.75
N ALA A 83 7.63 18.68 9.69
CA ALA A 83 8.06 19.28 8.43
C ALA A 83 8.35 20.78 8.58
N GLY A 84 7.46 21.54 9.24
CA GLY A 84 7.69 22.96 9.54
C GLY A 84 8.95 23.16 10.40
N PHE A 85 9.19 22.30 11.39
CA PHE A 85 10.44 22.31 12.16
C PHE A 85 11.71 22.25 11.30
N ARG A 86 11.74 21.40 10.27
CA ARG A 86 12.90 21.30 9.35
C ARG A 86 13.12 22.58 8.52
N SER A 87 12.06 23.35 8.27
CA SER A 87 12.11 24.63 7.53
C SER A 87 12.47 25.80 8.45
N SER A 88 11.83 25.87 9.63
CA SER A 88 11.97 26.99 10.57
C SER A 88 13.19 26.87 11.46
N PHE A 89 13.50 25.69 11.98
CA PHE A 89 14.58 25.46 12.95
C PHE A 89 15.52 24.35 12.43
N PRO A 90 16.37 24.64 11.42
CA PRO A 90 17.22 23.63 10.78
C PRO A 90 18.33 23.06 11.69
N GLY A 91 18.46 23.55 12.93
CA GLY A 91 19.39 23.03 13.94
C GLY A 91 18.87 21.85 14.77
N ILE A 92 17.57 21.51 14.65
CA ILE A 92 16.93 20.50 15.52
C ILE A 92 17.53 19.11 15.26
N ARG A 93 18.27 18.60 16.27
CA ARG A 93 18.87 17.26 16.30
C ARG A 93 18.03 16.25 17.07
N LEU A 94 17.16 16.69 17.97
CA LEU A 94 16.30 15.85 18.79
C LEU A 94 14.88 16.42 18.89
N ALA A 95 13.87 15.63 18.54
CA ALA A 95 12.47 15.90 18.82
C ALA A 95 11.96 15.03 19.97
N LEU A 96 11.40 15.67 21.01
CA LEU A 96 10.75 15.01 22.13
C LEU A 96 9.23 15.06 21.93
N ILE A 97 8.62 13.90 21.70
CA ILE A 97 7.17 13.76 21.54
C ILE A 97 6.60 13.48 22.93
N VAL A 98 6.07 14.52 23.57
CA VAL A 98 5.70 14.52 25.00
C VAL A 98 4.19 14.55 25.14
N GLY A 99 3.63 13.68 25.98
CA GLY A 99 2.18 13.66 26.20
C GLY A 99 1.65 12.43 26.94
N VAL A 100 0.43 12.01 26.62
CA VAL A 100 -0.25 10.85 27.20
C VAL A 100 -0.48 9.71 26.21
N CYS A 101 -0.61 8.48 26.71
CA CYS A 101 -0.89 7.27 25.93
C CYS A 101 -1.80 6.29 26.68
N GLY A 102 -2.35 5.32 25.94
CA GLY A 102 -2.99 4.13 26.52
C GLY A 102 -1.95 3.02 26.76
N GLY A 103 -1.89 2.45 27.95
CA GLY A 103 -0.93 1.40 28.32
C GLY A 103 -1.48 -0.01 28.11
N VAL A 104 -0.59 -0.97 27.82
CA VAL A 104 -0.89 -2.41 27.81
C VAL A 104 -0.63 -2.96 29.21
N PRO A 105 -1.64 -3.42 29.98
CA PRO A 105 -1.44 -3.81 31.39
C PRO A 105 -0.32 -4.82 31.63
N SER A 106 -0.20 -5.80 30.72
CA SER A 106 0.76 -6.91 30.71
C SER A 106 2.04 -6.63 29.91
N GLY A 107 2.22 -5.42 29.37
CA GLY A 107 3.36 -5.07 28.50
C GLY A 107 4.71 -4.88 29.22
N ALA A 108 4.85 -5.34 30.46
CA ALA A 108 6.09 -5.33 31.23
C ALA A 108 5.98 -6.36 32.38
N ASP A 109 7.10 -6.92 32.82
CA ASP A 109 7.14 -8.00 33.83
C ASP A 109 6.57 -7.56 35.19
N GLU A 110 6.84 -6.31 35.59
CA GLU A 110 6.27 -5.68 36.80
C GLU A 110 4.79 -5.25 36.61
N GLY A 111 4.25 -5.36 35.40
CA GLY A 111 2.97 -4.77 34.98
C GLY A 111 3.06 -3.26 34.70
N ILE A 112 2.14 -2.78 33.87
CA ILE A 112 2.02 -1.35 33.51
C ILE A 112 0.80 -0.76 34.21
N PHE A 113 0.99 0.32 34.97
CA PHE A 113 -0.03 0.94 35.82
C PHE A 113 -0.38 2.35 35.34
N LEU A 114 -1.53 2.90 35.76
CA LEU A 114 -1.85 4.30 35.46
C LEU A 114 -0.87 5.22 36.19
N GLY A 115 -0.49 6.31 35.53
CA GLY A 115 0.58 7.20 35.98
C GLY A 115 1.99 6.83 35.48
N ASP A 116 2.24 5.59 35.03
CA ASP A 116 3.57 5.16 34.56
C ASP A 116 4.03 5.90 33.29
N ILE A 117 5.35 5.98 33.09
CA ILE A 117 5.94 6.61 31.91
C ILE A 117 6.50 5.53 30.96
N LYS A 118 6.27 5.73 29.66
CA LYS A 118 6.80 4.92 28.55
C LYS A 118 7.79 5.77 27.74
N ILE A 119 8.95 5.21 27.45
CA ILE A 119 9.98 5.84 26.61
C ILE A 119 10.33 4.93 25.41
N ALA A 120 10.28 5.49 24.20
CA ALA A 120 10.64 4.79 22.96
C ALA A 120 11.50 5.66 22.04
N GLY A 121 12.49 5.04 21.38
CA GLY A 121 13.39 5.68 20.41
C GLY A 121 12.89 5.49 18.98
N GLY A 122 11.77 6.11 18.64
CA GLY A 122 11.08 5.84 17.38
C GLY A 122 10.33 4.51 17.36
N PHE A 123 9.69 4.24 16.22
CA PHE A 123 8.69 3.19 16.08
C PHE A 123 9.28 1.97 15.38
N ARG A 124 9.07 0.79 15.97
CA ARG A 124 9.27 -0.47 15.24
C ARG A 124 8.09 -0.65 14.28
N ARG A 125 8.41 -0.98 13.03
CA ARG A 125 7.60 -1.90 12.23
C ARG A 125 8.44 -3.16 12.06
N LYS A 126 7.85 -4.34 12.25
CA LYS A 126 8.61 -5.58 12.20
C LYS A 126 9.08 -5.90 10.77
N GLU A 127 10.31 -6.38 10.65
CA GLU A 127 10.89 -7.01 9.45
C GLU A 127 11.03 -6.15 8.16
N THR A 128 11.83 -5.07 8.27
CA THR A 128 13.01 -4.96 7.39
C THR A 128 14.28 -4.99 8.24
N ALA A 129 15.42 -5.38 7.68
CA ALA A 129 16.65 -5.58 8.44
C ALA A 129 17.23 -4.25 8.99
N ALA A 130 17.73 -4.32 10.23
CA ALA A 130 18.16 -3.18 11.08
C ALA A 130 16.98 -2.24 11.47
N ASP A 131 16.87 -1.69 12.68
CA ASP A 131 17.95 -1.17 13.54
C ASP A 131 18.86 -0.15 12.79
N SER A 132 18.31 0.49 11.76
CA SER A 132 18.94 1.52 10.93
C SER A 132 18.17 2.86 10.98
N ALA A 133 16.84 2.81 11.05
CA ALA A 133 15.96 3.99 11.07
C ALA A 133 16.08 4.84 12.36
N VAL A 134 16.50 4.25 13.48
CA VAL A 134 16.72 4.99 14.74
C VAL A 134 18.10 5.62 14.71
N ASN A 135 18.16 6.95 14.73
CA ASN A 135 19.40 7.73 14.81
C ASN A 135 20.36 7.20 15.89
N ILE A 136 21.65 7.10 15.56
CA ILE A 136 22.68 6.47 16.40
C ILE A 136 22.86 7.21 17.74
N GLU A 137 22.82 8.55 17.74
CA GLU A 137 22.96 9.39 18.94
C GLU A 137 21.77 9.13 19.90
N VAL A 138 20.55 9.15 19.36
CA VAL A 138 19.31 8.80 20.08
C VAL A 138 19.38 7.38 20.67
N ARG A 139 19.89 6.41 19.91
CA ARG A 139 20.00 5.02 20.37
C ARG A 139 21.03 4.87 21.48
N ALA A 140 22.24 5.38 21.29
CA ALA A 140 23.31 5.34 22.30
C ALA A 140 22.87 6.01 23.60
N PHE A 141 22.17 7.14 23.50
CA PHE A 141 21.57 7.82 24.64
C PHE A 141 20.48 6.99 25.33
N LEU A 142 19.61 6.29 24.59
CA LEU A 142 18.64 5.37 25.20
C LEU A 142 19.30 4.16 25.87
N HIS A 143 20.47 3.71 25.42
CA HIS A 143 21.28 2.73 26.16
C HIS A 143 21.86 3.33 27.46
N LYS A 144 22.35 4.59 27.45
CA LYS A 144 22.73 5.33 28.67
C LYS A 144 21.57 5.38 29.66
N LEU A 145 20.37 5.76 29.22
CA LEU A 145 19.16 5.83 30.07
C LEU A 145 18.69 4.45 30.58
N LYS A 146 18.88 3.38 29.80
CA LYS A 146 18.54 2.01 30.22
C LYS A 146 19.55 1.41 31.21
N SER A 147 20.78 1.93 31.29
CA SER A 147 21.77 1.51 32.28
C SER A 147 21.25 1.71 33.71
N ARG A 148 21.74 0.93 34.67
CA ARG A 148 21.29 1.00 36.07
C ARG A 148 21.33 2.44 36.62
N LYS A 149 22.48 3.11 36.53
CA LYS A 149 22.66 4.51 36.98
C LYS A 149 21.79 5.48 36.19
N GLY A 150 21.61 5.24 34.88
CA GLY A 150 20.72 6.04 34.04
C GLY A 150 19.26 5.95 34.46
N ARG A 151 18.76 4.75 34.79
CA ARG A 151 17.41 4.51 35.32
C ARG A 151 17.22 5.14 36.69
N GLU A 152 18.20 4.94 37.60
CA GLU A 152 18.19 5.50 38.96
C GLU A 152 18.12 7.04 38.92
N TYR A 153 19.00 7.70 38.14
CA TYR A 153 19.00 9.17 37.97
C TYR A 153 17.73 9.67 37.27
N LEU A 154 17.33 9.02 36.17
CA LEU A 154 16.16 9.44 35.40
C LEU A 154 14.89 9.41 36.26
N LEU A 155 14.73 8.40 37.11
CA LEU A 155 13.58 8.26 38.01
C LEU A 155 13.60 9.30 39.15
N ASP A 156 14.74 9.48 39.83
CA ASP A 156 14.90 10.48 40.90
C ASP A 156 14.58 11.90 40.40
N LYS A 157 15.21 12.31 39.28
CA LYS A 157 14.97 13.62 38.67
C LYS A 157 13.54 13.78 38.14
N THR A 158 12.92 12.72 37.63
CA THR A 158 11.50 12.75 37.25
C THR A 158 10.62 13.02 38.47
N HIS A 159 10.88 12.33 39.59
CA HIS A 159 10.13 12.54 40.83
C HIS A 159 10.34 13.97 41.38
N HIS A 160 11.57 14.50 41.30
CA HIS A 160 11.88 15.88 41.67
C HIS A 160 11.08 16.90 40.84
N HIS A 161 11.12 16.80 39.51
CA HIS A 161 10.42 17.74 38.61
C HIS A 161 8.90 17.62 38.69
N LEU A 162 8.37 16.41 38.89
CA LEU A 162 6.94 16.17 39.13
C LEU A 162 6.49 16.77 40.48
N THR A 163 7.32 16.68 41.52
CA THR A 163 7.09 17.35 42.81
C THR A 163 7.06 18.88 42.64
N THR A 164 7.90 19.44 41.77
CA THR A 164 7.90 20.88 41.45
C THR A 164 6.64 21.30 40.68
N LEU A 165 6.18 20.52 39.70
CA LEU A 165 4.89 20.73 39.04
C LEU A 165 3.71 20.70 40.04
N GLN A 166 3.70 19.73 40.95
CA GLN A 166 2.66 19.56 41.99
C GLN A 166 2.61 20.70 43.01
N LYS A 167 3.73 21.40 43.22
CA LYS A 167 3.81 22.63 44.03
C LYS A 167 3.35 23.86 43.24
N ARG A 168 3.58 23.91 41.93
CA ARG A 168 3.15 25.01 41.04
C ARG A 168 1.65 24.95 40.71
N SER A 169 1.05 23.77 40.55
CA SER A 169 -0.39 23.60 40.35
C SER A 169 -0.93 22.30 40.94
N SER A 170 -2.12 22.40 41.55
CA SER A 170 -2.86 21.24 42.07
C SER A 170 -3.33 20.27 40.99
N ASP A 171 -3.37 20.70 39.72
CA ASP A 171 -3.75 19.87 38.57
C ASP A 171 -2.83 18.66 38.34
N TYR A 172 -1.58 18.75 38.77
CA TYR A 172 -0.58 17.69 38.59
C TYR A 172 -0.48 16.74 39.79
N ARG A 173 -1.41 16.79 40.75
CA ARG A 173 -1.46 15.86 41.88
C ARG A 173 -1.76 14.44 41.39
N CYS A 174 -1.08 13.45 41.96
CA CYS A 174 -1.36 12.04 41.68
C CYS A 174 -2.79 11.68 42.14
N PRO A 175 -3.62 11.04 41.30
CA PRO A 175 -4.91 10.52 41.70
C PRO A 175 -4.80 9.46 42.82
N ALA A 176 -5.92 9.22 43.50
CA ALA A 176 -6.02 8.16 44.51
C ALA A 176 -5.82 6.77 43.84
N ARG A 177 -5.14 5.84 44.51
CA ARG A 177 -4.72 4.55 43.90
C ARG A 177 -5.90 3.64 43.56
N GLU A 178 -7.03 3.85 44.23
CA GLU A 178 -8.31 3.17 44.05
C GLU A 178 -9.00 3.56 42.72
N LEU A 179 -8.45 4.57 42.03
CA LEU A 179 -8.83 5.01 40.69
C LEU A 179 -7.92 4.41 39.60
N ASP A 180 -6.92 3.59 39.95
CA ASP A 180 -6.23 2.72 38.98
C ASP A 180 -7.08 1.47 38.72
N ARG A 181 -8.10 1.65 37.88
CA ARG A 181 -9.17 0.68 37.62
C ARG A 181 -8.95 -0.01 36.28
N LEU A 182 -8.35 -1.21 36.31
CA LEU A 182 -8.28 -2.10 35.16
C LEU A 182 -9.46 -3.09 35.19
N PHE A 183 -10.24 -3.13 34.12
CA PHE A 183 -11.23 -4.20 33.89
C PHE A 183 -10.65 -5.31 32.99
N GLU A 184 -11.27 -6.49 33.01
CA GLU A 184 -10.97 -7.57 32.08
C GLU A 184 -11.08 -7.11 30.61
N ALA A 185 -10.18 -7.58 29.75
CA ALA A 185 -10.11 -7.18 28.34
C ALA A 185 -11.39 -7.49 27.52
N THR A 186 -12.17 -8.49 27.95
CA THR A 186 -13.44 -8.92 27.36
C THR A 186 -14.67 -8.24 27.99
N TYR A 187 -14.47 -7.45 29.04
CA TYR A 187 -15.50 -6.61 29.62
C TYR A 187 -15.63 -5.30 28.83
N HIS A 188 -16.85 -4.82 28.67
CA HIS A 188 -17.16 -3.76 27.72
C HIS A 188 -18.00 -2.66 28.37
N HIS A 189 -17.54 -1.43 28.23
CA HIS A 189 -18.16 -0.23 28.79
C HIS A 189 -19.49 0.09 28.06
N MET A 190 -20.62 -0.36 28.63
CA MET A 190 -21.94 -0.25 28.00
C MET A 190 -23.09 -0.12 29.01
N HIS A 191 -24.30 0.17 28.53
CA HIS A 191 -25.48 0.24 29.40
C HIS A 191 -25.90 -1.17 29.87
N HIS A 192 -25.51 -1.55 31.09
CA HIS A 192 -25.85 -2.86 31.68
C HIS A 192 -27.35 -3.04 32.04
N SER A 193 -28.19 -2.04 31.77
CA SER A 193 -29.67 -2.14 31.86
C SER A 193 -30.30 -2.31 30.46
N PRO A 194 -30.74 -3.52 30.06
CA PRO A 194 -31.24 -3.77 28.70
C PRO A 194 -32.45 -2.91 28.29
N SER A 195 -33.25 -2.46 29.26
CA SER A 195 -34.42 -1.59 29.03
C SER A 195 -34.08 -0.20 28.50
N ARG A 196 -32.83 0.28 28.65
CA ARG A 196 -32.46 1.69 28.40
C ARG A 196 -31.74 1.96 27.07
N CYS A 197 -31.22 0.97 26.34
CA CYS A 197 -30.57 1.21 25.05
C CYS A 197 -30.72 0.05 24.05
N ARG A 198 -31.33 0.31 22.88
CA ARG A 198 -31.50 -0.71 21.81
C ARG A 198 -30.20 -1.17 21.16
N LYS A 199 -29.12 -0.38 21.18
CA LYS A 199 -27.80 -0.80 20.65
C LYS A 199 -27.08 -1.74 21.63
N CYS A 200 -26.89 -1.32 22.88
CA CYS A 200 -26.20 -2.12 23.89
C CYS A 200 -26.85 -3.49 24.14
N LYS A 201 -28.16 -3.66 23.86
CA LYS A 201 -28.84 -4.97 23.83
C LYS A 201 -28.20 -6.03 22.93
N LYS A 202 -27.38 -5.66 21.95
CA LYS A 202 -26.72 -6.56 21.00
C LYS A 202 -25.20 -6.68 21.21
N ASN A 203 -24.70 -6.21 22.35
CA ASN A 203 -23.28 -5.86 22.55
C ASN A 203 -22.76 -4.76 21.58
N GLU A 204 -23.62 -4.12 20.79
CA GLU A 204 -23.24 -2.96 19.97
C GLU A 204 -23.03 -1.72 20.87
N TYR A 205 -21.84 -1.11 20.79
CA TYR A 205 -21.54 0.13 21.49
C TYR A 205 -22.49 1.27 21.08
N CYS A 206 -22.75 2.19 22.01
CA CYS A 206 -23.43 3.44 21.68
C CYS A 206 -22.65 4.64 22.22
N ASN A 207 -22.63 5.73 21.46
CA ASN A 207 -21.80 6.91 21.77
C ASN A 207 -22.10 7.50 23.16
N LYS A 208 -23.35 7.38 23.64
CA LYS A 208 -23.75 7.82 24.99
C LYS A 208 -23.10 7.00 26.11
N ALA A 209 -22.96 5.68 25.93
CA ALA A 209 -22.21 4.86 26.88
C ALA A 209 -20.72 5.19 26.82
N HIS A 210 -20.18 5.34 25.61
CA HIS A 210 -18.77 5.66 25.40
C HIS A 210 -18.34 7.02 25.99
N GLN A 211 -19.28 7.96 26.16
CA GLN A 211 -19.05 9.28 26.75
C GLN A 211 -19.40 9.37 28.25
N ALA A 212 -19.90 8.29 28.85
CA ALA A 212 -20.18 8.19 30.28
C ALA A 212 -18.95 7.69 31.05
N THR A 213 -18.98 7.78 32.39
CA THR A 213 -17.97 7.15 33.25
C THR A 213 -18.42 5.76 33.72
N CYS A 214 -17.49 4.96 34.24
CA CYS A 214 -17.79 3.63 34.78
C CYS A 214 -18.79 3.67 35.95
N GLU A 215 -18.75 4.72 36.78
CA GLU A 215 -19.70 4.97 37.88
C GLU A 215 -21.09 5.31 37.32
N THR A 216 -21.13 6.05 36.21
CA THR A 216 -22.36 6.47 35.52
C THR A 216 -23.09 5.28 34.89
N LEU A 217 -22.35 4.35 34.27
CA LEU A 217 -22.92 3.11 33.71
C LEU A 217 -23.11 2.00 34.74
N LYS A 218 -22.48 2.13 35.91
CA LYS A 218 -22.38 1.10 36.96
C LYS A 218 -21.73 -0.18 36.44
N CYS A 219 -20.49 -0.04 35.98
CA CYS A 219 -19.63 -1.17 35.66
C CYS A 219 -19.47 -2.10 36.88
N ASP A 220 -19.41 -3.40 36.61
CA ASP A 220 -19.36 -4.45 37.63
C ASP A 220 -17.94 -4.55 38.20
N GLU A 221 -17.75 -4.10 39.44
CA GLU A 221 -16.46 -4.12 40.13
C GLU A 221 -15.92 -5.55 40.31
N LYS A 222 -16.74 -6.60 40.14
CA LYS A 222 -16.29 -8.01 40.09
C LYS A 222 -15.50 -8.35 38.82
N ARG A 223 -15.54 -7.50 37.80
CA ARG A 223 -14.78 -7.64 36.54
C ARG A 223 -13.50 -6.78 36.54
N LEU A 224 -13.12 -6.22 37.69
CA LEU A 224 -11.83 -5.57 37.90
C LEU A 224 -10.72 -6.62 38.07
N VAL A 225 -9.59 -6.40 37.40
CA VAL A 225 -8.40 -7.24 37.51
C VAL A 225 -7.65 -6.87 38.79
N VAL A 226 -7.67 -7.76 39.77
CA VAL A 226 -6.94 -7.58 41.04
C VAL A 226 -5.44 -7.52 40.75
N ARG A 227 -4.81 -6.38 41.09
CA ARG A 227 -3.39 -6.14 40.86
C ARG A 227 -2.80 -5.20 41.92
N SER A 228 -1.52 -5.39 42.25
CA SER A 228 -0.78 -4.57 43.21
C SER A 228 0.45 -3.94 42.55
N ARG A 229 0.65 -2.63 42.74
CA ARG A 229 1.84 -1.92 42.24
C ARG A 229 3.07 -2.34 43.07
N PRO A 230 4.17 -2.83 42.46
CA PRO A 230 5.35 -3.29 43.21
C PRO A 230 6.04 -2.20 44.04
N SER A 231 6.03 -0.96 43.56
CA SER A 231 6.73 0.17 44.16
C SER A 231 5.84 1.02 45.08
N GLN A 232 6.26 1.20 46.33
CA GLN A 232 5.65 2.17 47.27
C GLN A 232 5.68 3.61 46.70
N GLY A 233 6.69 3.95 45.88
CA GLY A 233 6.91 5.27 45.28
C GLY A 233 5.96 5.70 44.15
N GLY A 234 5.08 4.82 43.65
CA GLY A 234 3.94 5.23 42.82
C GLY A 234 4.21 5.65 41.36
N LEU A 235 5.46 5.62 40.88
CA LEU A 235 5.82 5.99 39.50
C LEU A 235 6.91 5.05 38.95
N ASN A 236 6.65 4.35 37.84
CA ASN A 236 7.64 3.49 37.18
C ASN A 236 7.95 4.02 35.76
N ILE A 237 9.23 3.93 35.33
CA ILE A 237 9.68 4.28 33.97
C ILE A 237 10.05 3.02 33.19
N HIS A 238 9.39 2.85 32.05
CA HIS A 238 9.46 1.67 31.19
C HIS A 238 9.97 2.02 29.80
N PHE A 239 10.72 1.12 29.17
CA PHE A 239 11.22 1.26 27.80
C PHE A 239 10.70 0.11 26.95
N GLY A 240 10.04 0.38 25.83
CA GLY A 240 9.47 -0.66 24.96
C GLY A 240 8.88 -0.08 23.68
N GLY A 241 8.29 -0.95 22.85
CA GLY A 241 7.58 -0.52 21.63
C GLY A 241 6.31 0.27 21.98
N ILE A 242 5.95 1.24 21.15
CA ILE A 242 4.67 1.97 21.23
C ILE A 242 4.07 1.93 19.83
N ALA A 243 2.76 1.65 19.71
CA ALA A 243 2.06 1.69 18.41
C ALA A 243 1.44 3.08 18.16
N SER A 244 1.43 3.51 16.89
CA SER A 244 0.98 4.85 16.46
C SER A 244 -0.22 4.78 15.50
N GLY A 245 -1.43 4.92 16.03
CA GLY A 245 -2.69 4.79 15.29
C GLY A 245 -3.29 6.12 14.84
N ASP A 246 -4.10 6.13 13.78
CA ASP A 246 -4.97 7.30 13.45
C ASP A 246 -6.34 7.21 14.15
N MET A 247 -6.53 6.16 14.95
CA MET A 247 -7.72 5.91 15.75
C MET A 247 -7.30 5.62 17.20
N VAL A 248 -8.01 6.22 18.15
CA VAL A 248 -7.84 5.92 19.58
C VAL A 248 -8.17 4.44 19.82
N MET A 249 -7.19 3.63 20.25
CA MET A 249 -7.41 2.23 20.63
C MET A 249 -8.37 2.15 21.83
N LYS A 250 -9.42 1.33 21.70
CA LYS A 250 -10.65 1.35 22.54
C LYS A 250 -11.23 -0.04 22.83
N SER A 251 -10.46 -1.08 22.55
CA SER A 251 -10.88 -2.49 22.66
C SER A 251 -9.77 -3.22 23.41
N GLY A 252 -10.08 -3.79 24.58
CA GLY A 252 -9.08 -4.52 25.37
C GLY A 252 -8.55 -5.74 24.62
N ILE A 253 -9.43 -6.41 23.88
CA ILE A 253 -9.09 -7.56 23.02
C ILE A 253 -8.13 -7.14 21.90
N ASP A 254 -8.40 -6.06 21.16
CA ASP A 254 -7.52 -5.62 20.07
C ASP A 254 -6.22 -5.00 20.58
N ARG A 255 -6.25 -4.31 21.73
CA ARG A 255 -5.06 -3.86 22.46
C ARG A 255 -4.13 -5.04 22.75
N ASP A 256 -4.64 -6.08 23.40
CA ASP A 256 -3.82 -7.22 23.85
C ASP A 256 -3.33 -8.06 22.66
N ARG A 257 -4.18 -8.22 21.63
CA ARG A 257 -3.82 -8.86 20.37
C ARG A 257 -2.70 -8.12 19.65
N ILE A 258 -2.85 -6.81 19.40
CA ILE A 258 -1.84 -6.01 18.69
C ILE A 258 -0.56 -5.83 19.53
N ALA A 259 -0.68 -5.78 20.87
CA ALA A 259 0.46 -5.78 21.78
C ALA A 259 1.33 -7.04 21.61
N ALA A 260 0.70 -8.22 21.48
CA ALA A 260 1.38 -9.47 21.23
C ALA A 260 1.92 -9.60 19.79
N GLU A 261 1.17 -9.16 18.78
CA GLU A 261 1.56 -9.20 17.36
C GLU A 261 2.78 -8.31 17.07
N GLU A 262 2.77 -7.05 17.53
CA GLU A 262 3.77 -6.01 17.20
C GLU A 262 4.82 -5.79 18.30
N ASN A 263 4.71 -6.49 19.44
CA ASN A 263 5.56 -6.30 20.63
C ASN A 263 5.58 -4.82 21.12
N VAL A 264 4.38 -4.30 21.41
CA VAL A 264 4.18 -2.92 21.90
C VAL A 264 3.54 -2.90 23.29
N ILE A 265 3.94 -1.93 24.09
CA ILE A 265 3.61 -1.81 25.52
C ILE A 265 2.67 -0.61 25.81
N ALA A 266 2.39 0.19 24.78
CA ALA A 266 1.45 1.30 24.79
C ALA A 266 0.98 1.69 23.38
N PHE A 267 -0.08 2.50 23.31
CA PHE A 267 -0.70 3.02 22.10
C PHE A 267 -0.83 4.55 22.18
N GLU A 268 -0.37 5.24 21.14
CA GLU A 268 -0.49 6.69 20.95
C GLU A 268 -0.86 7.01 19.49
N MET A 269 -0.85 8.30 19.09
CA MET A 269 -1.40 8.71 17.79
C MET A 269 -0.52 9.65 16.96
N GLU A 270 0.63 10.13 17.47
CA GLU A 270 1.42 11.18 16.82
C GLU A 270 2.75 10.68 16.27
N GLY A 271 3.48 9.90 17.05
CA GLY A 271 4.92 9.85 16.98
C GLY A 271 5.47 9.30 15.66
N ALA A 272 4.78 8.37 15.00
CA ALA A 272 5.24 7.86 13.71
C ALA A 272 5.09 8.89 12.56
N GLY A 273 4.36 9.99 12.75
CA GLY A 273 4.40 11.16 11.86
C GLY A 273 5.63 12.06 12.07
N VAL A 274 6.15 12.13 13.31
CA VAL A 274 7.36 12.90 13.65
C VAL A 274 8.63 12.15 13.29
N CYS A 275 8.71 10.87 13.67
CA CYS A 275 9.93 10.05 13.60
C CYS A 275 10.39 9.71 12.17
N THR A 276 9.55 9.95 11.16
CA THR A 276 9.93 9.89 9.73
C THR A 276 10.66 11.16 9.27
N ASN A 277 10.47 12.28 9.98
CA ASN A 277 10.96 13.60 9.61
C ASN A 277 12.12 14.09 10.51
N LEU A 278 12.13 13.74 11.81
CA LEU A 278 13.10 14.20 12.80
C LEU A 278 13.60 13.02 13.66
N PRO A 279 14.88 13.00 14.10
CA PRO A 279 15.34 12.06 15.12
C PRO A 279 14.55 12.28 16.41
N CYS A 280 13.92 11.23 16.92
CA CYS A 280 12.86 11.37 17.92
C CYS A 280 13.06 10.51 19.17
N ILE A 281 12.57 11.00 20.31
CA ILE A 281 12.25 10.18 21.49
C ILE A 281 10.80 10.46 21.87
N VAL A 282 10.02 9.40 22.04
CA VAL A 282 8.64 9.44 22.54
C VAL A 282 8.68 9.29 24.06
N VAL A 283 8.08 10.24 24.78
CA VAL A 283 7.95 10.23 26.25
C VAL A 283 6.47 10.42 26.59
N LYS A 284 5.77 9.31 26.87
CA LYS A 284 4.31 9.32 27.07
C LYS A 284 3.92 8.76 28.45
N GLY A 285 3.03 9.43 29.15
CA GLY A 285 2.44 8.97 30.42
C GLY A 285 1.15 8.16 30.22
N VAL A 286 1.01 7.05 30.93
CA VAL A 286 -0.12 6.11 30.79
C VAL A 286 -1.36 6.65 31.51
N CYS A 287 -2.30 7.21 30.75
CA CYS A 287 -3.54 7.80 31.28
C CYS A 287 -4.75 6.89 31.23
N ASP A 288 -4.73 5.85 30.40
CA ASP A 288 -5.77 4.83 30.29
C ASP A 288 -5.19 3.47 29.88
N TYR A 289 -6.02 2.42 29.86
CA TYR A 289 -5.60 1.06 29.51
C TYR A 289 -5.92 0.66 28.06
N ALA A 290 -5.96 1.62 27.12
CA ALA A 290 -6.25 1.41 25.70
C ALA A 290 -7.55 0.62 25.40
N ASP A 291 -8.51 0.60 26.32
CA ASP A 291 -9.76 -0.16 26.23
C ASP A 291 -10.99 0.75 26.16
N SER A 292 -12.18 0.21 26.49
CA SER A 292 -13.44 0.95 26.47
C SER A 292 -13.71 1.77 27.74
N HIS A 293 -12.97 1.55 28.84
CA HIS A 293 -13.21 2.11 30.18
C HIS A 293 -12.42 3.40 30.45
N LYS A 294 -11.93 4.07 29.40
CA LYS A 294 -11.10 5.28 29.52
C LYS A 294 -11.80 6.38 30.30
N ASP A 295 -11.06 7.00 31.20
CA ASP A 295 -11.44 8.20 31.92
C ASP A 295 -10.33 9.28 31.84
N LYS A 296 -10.66 10.52 32.19
CA LYS A 296 -9.75 11.67 32.13
C LYS A 296 -9.04 12.00 33.44
N VAL A 297 -9.41 11.42 34.59
CA VAL A 297 -8.82 11.74 35.91
C VAL A 297 -7.29 11.67 35.90
N TRP A 298 -6.71 10.68 35.22
CA TRP A 298 -5.26 10.50 35.17
C TRP A 298 -4.54 11.44 34.20
N GLN A 299 -5.22 12.06 33.22
CA GLN A 299 -4.59 12.75 32.09
C GLN A 299 -3.68 13.92 32.49
N LYS A 300 -4.11 14.78 33.43
CA LYS A 300 -3.30 15.92 33.88
C LYS A 300 -2.03 15.45 34.61
N TYR A 301 -2.17 14.52 35.55
CA TYR A 301 -1.04 13.91 36.26
C TYR A 301 -0.05 13.25 35.31
N THR A 302 -0.53 12.45 34.35
CA THR A 302 0.34 11.73 33.41
C THR A 302 1.06 12.64 32.42
N ALA A 303 0.43 13.74 32.00
CA ALA A 303 1.10 14.78 31.21
C ALA A 303 2.20 15.48 32.03
N GLY A 304 1.92 15.78 33.30
CA GLY A 304 2.92 16.29 34.24
C GLY A 304 4.09 15.31 34.46
N ALA A 305 3.81 14.02 34.60
CA ALA A 305 4.83 12.98 34.76
C ALA A 305 5.68 12.81 33.48
N ALA A 306 5.06 12.85 32.30
CA ALA A 306 5.77 12.82 31.02
C ALA A 306 6.66 14.07 30.82
N ALA A 307 6.16 15.26 31.16
CA ALA A 307 6.93 16.50 31.12
C ALA A 307 8.11 16.49 32.12
N ALA A 308 7.88 16.03 33.35
CA ALA A 308 8.92 15.85 34.36
C ALA A 308 10.01 14.87 33.88
N CYS A 309 9.61 13.80 33.20
CA CYS A 309 10.54 12.83 32.62
C CYS A 309 11.29 13.40 31.40
N MET A 310 10.65 14.23 30.57
CA MET A 310 11.28 14.97 29.48
C MET A 310 12.38 15.90 30.01
N ARG A 311 12.14 16.64 31.11
CA ARG A 311 13.18 17.49 31.71
C ARG A 311 14.32 16.66 32.32
N SER A 312 13.99 15.59 33.05
CA SER A 312 14.95 14.61 33.59
C SER A 312 15.82 13.93 32.51
N LEU A 313 15.23 13.72 31.32
CA LEU A 313 15.90 13.20 30.14
C LEU A 313 16.85 14.24 29.54
N LEU A 314 16.41 15.50 29.41
CA LEU A 314 17.25 16.59 28.91
C LEU A 314 18.46 16.87 29.81
N GLU A 315 18.32 16.79 31.14
CA GLU A 315 19.46 16.88 32.08
C GLU A 315 20.56 15.81 31.85
N GLN A 316 20.28 14.76 31.08
CA GLN A 316 21.25 13.74 30.68
C GLN A 316 21.67 13.81 29.20
N TRP A 317 21.00 14.59 28.37
CA TRP A 317 21.36 14.77 26.96
C TRP A 317 22.66 15.59 26.85
N ALA A 318 23.48 15.33 25.84
CA ALA A 318 24.71 16.07 25.65
C ALA A 318 24.42 17.43 24.99
N THR A 319 25.00 18.50 25.52
CA THR A 319 25.18 19.71 24.72
C THR A 319 26.19 19.40 23.61
N VAL A 320 25.87 19.84 22.39
CA VAL A 320 26.84 19.85 21.30
C VAL A 320 27.65 21.13 21.46
N ASP A 321 28.98 21.03 21.44
CA ASP A 321 29.83 22.21 21.36
C ASP A 321 29.45 23.01 20.11
N GLN A 322 29.06 24.28 20.28
CA GLN A 322 28.99 25.15 19.12
C GLN A 322 30.40 25.26 18.55
N PRO A 323 30.59 25.16 17.22
CA PRO A 323 31.90 25.40 16.64
C PRO A 323 32.28 26.86 16.92
N GLU A 324 33.19 27.06 17.88
CA GLU A 324 33.96 28.29 17.97
C GLU A 324 34.58 28.57 16.59
N GLY A 325 34.68 29.86 16.25
CA GLY A 325 34.87 30.32 14.88
C GLY A 325 36.01 29.60 14.14
N SER A 326 35.84 29.38 12.84
CA SER A 326 36.68 28.51 12.01
C SER A 326 38.14 28.93 11.88
N GLU A 327 38.92 28.71 12.93
CA GLU A 327 40.38 28.73 12.98
C GLU A 327 40.93 27.51 13.74
N GLN A 328 40.86 26.34 13.12
CA GLN A 328 42.04 25.52 12.75
C GLN A 328 41.71 24.02 12.58
N ARG A 329 42.32 23.41 11.54
CA ARG A 329 42.51 21.96 11.27
C ARG A 329 41.23 21.09 11.20
N LYS A 330 40.86 20.49 10.05
CA LYS A 330 41.55 19.55 9.14
C LYS A 330 41.58 18.09 9.62
N GLU A 331 41.43 17.22 8.60
CA GLU A 331 41.96 15.85 8.44
C GLU A 331 41.13 14.62 8.88
N LEU A 332 40.95 13.72 7.89
CA LEU A 332 40.75 12.25 7.92
C LEU A 332 39.41 11.72 8.49
N PHE A 333 38.51 11.10 7.71
CA PHE A 333 38.52 9.85 6.89
C PHE A 333 38.25 8.55 7.70
N HIS A 334 37.49 7.63 7.09
CA HIS A 334 37.28 6.20 7.44
C HIS A 334 36.47 5.85 8.73
N ASP A 335 35.79 4.69 8.87
CA ASP A 335 35.13 3.78 7.88
C ASP A 335 34.16 2.77 8.58
N TYR A 336 33.29 2.10 7.78
CA TYR A 336 32.74 0.72 7.90
C TYR A 336 32.20 0.12 9.24
N LEU A 337 30.91 -0.30 9.21
CA LEU A 337 30.36 -1.70 9.27
C LEU A 337 30.98 -2.80 10.21
N PRO A 338 30.30 -3.96 10.49
CA PRO A 338 28.86 -4.29 10.62
C PRO A 338 28.47 -5.35 11.71
N SER A 339 27.15 -5.56 11.93
CA SER A 339 26.45 -6.84 12.26
C SER A 339 26.86 -7.63 13.56
N LEU A 340 26.35 -8.83 13.95
CA LEU A 340 25.35 -9.82 13.44
C LEU A 340 24.81 -10.72 14.62
N VAL A 341 23.81 -11.59 14.38
CA VAL A 341 23.41 -12.86 15.12
C VAL A 341 22.97 -12.79 16.61
N ASP A 342 22.13 -13.68 17.20
CA ASP A 342 21.14 -14.68 16.72
C ASP A 342 20.26 -15.25 17.89
N ASN A 343 19.08 -15.86 17.56
CA ASN A 343 18.47 -17.11 18.12
C ASN A 343 18.14 -17.28 19.65
N ILE A 344 17.27 -18.20 20.16
CA ILE A 344 16.24 -19.14 19.61
C ILE A 344 15.21 -19.59 20.72
N SER A 345 13.93 -19.80 20.33
CA SER A 345 12.81 -20.68 20.87
C SER A 345 12.56 -20.87 22.42
N GLU A 346 11.65 -21.66 23.04
CA GLU A 346 10.42 -22.50 22.80
C GLU A 346 9.76 -22.83 24.21
N ALA A 347 8.67 -23.58 24.50
CA ALA A 347 7.55 -24.28 23.80
C ALA A 347 6.36 -24.59 24.79
N ALA A 348 5.10 -24.56 24.30
CA ALA A 348 3.90 -25.37 24.69
C ALA A 348 3.35 -25.38 26.17
N SER A 349 2.12 -25.83 26.53
CA SER A 349 0.94 -26.50 25.89
C SER A 349 -0.39 -25.81 26.36
N SER A 350 -1.63 -26.34 26.62
CA SER A 350 -2.45 -27.59 26.53
C SER A 350 -3.94 -27.25 26.95
N GLN A 351 -5.05 -28.03 26.89
CA GLN A 351 -5.63 -29.12 26.04
C GLN A 351 -7.15 -29.37 26.37
N SER A 352 -7.99 -29.77 25.38
CA SER A 352 -9.33 -30.48 25.45
C SER A 352 -10.50 -29.84 26.29
N ALA A 353 -11.75 -30.36 26.44
CA ALA A 353 -12.49 -31.58 26.00
C ALA A 353 -14.06 -31.45 25.97
N HIS A 354 -14.77 -32.38 25.28
CA HIS A 354 -16.19 -32.88 25.42
C HIS A 354 -17.45 -31.94 25.27
N GLY A 355 -18.63 -32.39 24.81
CA GLY A 355 -19.06 -33.66 24.15
C GLY A 355 -20.61 -33.89 24.00
N ASP A 356 -21.03 -34.69 22.99
CA ASP A 356 -22.24 -35.58 22.84
C ASP A 356 -23.72 -35.05 22.93
N GLU A 357 -24.81 -35.67 22.39
CA GLU A 357 -25.06 -36.88 21.52
C GLU A 357 -26.47 -36.86 20.79
N GLY A 358 -26.77 -37.83 19.88
CA GLY A 358 -28.13 -38.24 19.42
C GLY A 358 -28.69 -37.60 18.11
N TYR A 359 -28.94 -38.20 16.92
CA TYR A 359 -29.59 -39.46 16.42
C TYR A 359 -31.15 -39.48 16.48
N HIS A 360 -31.96 -39.96 15.49
CA HIS A 360 -31.70 -40.60 14.15
C HIS A 360 -32.97 -40.69 13.22
N SER A 361 -32.81 -40.84 11.88
CA SER A 361 -33.69 -41.53 10.86
C SER A 361 -35.15 -41.04 10.54
N GLN A 362 -35.72 -41.16 9.31
CA GLN A 362 -35.24 -41.32 7.91
C GLN A 362 -36.36 -40.93 6.89
N ASN A 363 -35.97 -40.46 5.70
CA ASN A 363 -36.61 -40.81 4.41
C ASN A 363 -35.79 -40.26 3.22
N ASN A 364 -34.75 -41.02 2.92
CA ASN A 364 -34.11 -41.29 1.63
C ASN A 364 -34.67 -40.58 0.39
N ILE A 365 -33.85 -39.68 -0.17
CA ILE A 365 -33.33 -39.88 -1.53
C ILE A 365 -31.96 -40.51 -1.34
N ASP A 366 -31.65 -41.61 -2.04
CA ASP A 366 -30.36 -42.28 -1.88
C ASP A 366 -29.23 -41.44 -2.47
N ALA A 367 -28.31 -40.99 -1.61
CA ALA A 367 -27.20 -40.09 -1.96
C ALA A 367 -26.00 -40.80 -2.61
N SER A 368 -26.23 -41.90 -3.33
CA SER A 368 -25.22 -42.73 -3.97
C SER A 368 -25.22 -42.54 -5.50
N ASP A 369 -24.07 -42.14 -6.05
CA ASP A 369 -23.78 -42.00 -7.49
C ASP A 369 -24.68 -41.06 -8.32
N GLY A 370 -25.21 -40.01 -7.69
CA GLY A 370 -25.60 -38.79 -8.41
C GLY A 370 -24.37 -38.08 -9.00
N ASP A 371 -24.18 -38.15 -10.31
CA ASP A 371 -23.09 -37.44 -11.00
C ASP A 371 -23.41 -35.94 -11.15
N ILE A 372 -22.46 -35.09 -10.76
CA ILE A 372 -22.62 -33.63 -10.76
C ILE A 372 -22.89 -33.11 -12.19
N LEU A 373 -22.27 -33.72 -13.20
CA LEU A 373 -22.42 -33.34 -14.61
C LEU A 373 -23.86 -33.48 -15.12
N GLN A 374 -24.67 -34.35 -14.51
CA GLN A 374 -26.10 -34.50 -14.85
C GLN A 374 -26.97 -33.40 -14.22
N VAL A 375 -26.54 -32.79 -13.11
CA VAL A 375 -27.32 -31.78 -12.38
C VAL A 375 -27.10 -30.38 -12.95
N LEU A 376 -25.87 -30.03 -13.33
CA LEU A 376 -25.51 -28.67 -13.78
C LEU A 376 -26.38 -28.13 -14.94
N PRO A 377 -26.72 -28.91 -16.00
CA PRO A 377 -27.61 -28.43 -17.07
C PRO A 377 -29.03 -28.08 -16.59
N THR A 378 -29.53 -28.75 -15.54
CA THR A 378 -30.87 -28.49 -14.99
C THR A 378 -30.95 -27.14 -14.27
N ILE A 379 -29.83 -26.66 -13.72
CA ILE A 379 -29.74 -25.37 -13.04
C ILE A 379 -29.63 -24.23 -14.05
N GLU A 380 -28.87 -24.42 -15.13
CA GLU A 380 -28.82 -23.46 -16.24
C GLU A 380 -30.20 -23.28 -16.92
N LEU A 381 -31.01 -24.35 -16.98
CA LEU A 381 -32.42 -24.26 -17.36
C LEU A 381 -33.28 -23.54 -16.29
N SER A 382 -33.06 -23.83 -15.01
CA SER A 382 -33.77 -23.18 -13.90
C SER A 382 -33.54 -21.67 -13.87
N PHE A 383 -32.29 -21.19 -14.03
CA PHE A 383 -31.99 -19.76 -14.18
C PHE A 383 -32.74 -19.12 -15.35
N LYS A 384 -32.86 -19.81 -16.50
CA LYS A 384 -33.63 -19.33 -17.66
C LYS A 384 -35.12 -19.22 -17.34
N ASN A 385 -35.68 -20.21 -16.64
CA ASN A 385 -37.10 -20.21 -16.22
C ASN A 385 -37.40 -19.06 -15.25
N VAL A 386 -36.57 -18.82 -14.24
CA VAL A 386 -36.73 -17.68 -13.32
C VAL A 386 -36.59 -16.34 -14.05
N LEU A 387 -35.62 -16.20 -14.96
CA LEU A 387 -35.46 -14.98 -15.77
C LEU A 387 -36.65 -14.71 -16.71
N ALA A 388 -37.29 -15.76 -17.23
CA ALA A 388 -38.53 -15.68 -18.00
C ALA A 388 -39.72 -15.30 -17.10
N CYS A 389 -39.81 -15.89 -15.89
CA CYS A 389 -40.80 -15.55 -14.87
C CYS A 389 -40.70 -14.07 -14.48
N PHE A 390 -39.49 -13.56 -14.23
CA PHE A 390 -39.23 -12.14 -13.93
C PHE A 390 -39.62 -11.22 -15.11
N LYS A 391 -39.48 -11.68 -16.36
CA LYS A 391 -39.96 -10.96 -17.56
C LYS A 391 -41.50 -10.92 -17.61
N GLN A 392 -42.17 -12.04 -17.31
CA GLN A 392 -43.63 -12.17 -17.30
C GLN A 392 -44.29 -11.32 -16.19
N PHE A 393 -43.74 -11.34 -14.97
CA PHE A 393 -44.30 -10.65 -13.82
C PHE A 393 -43.64 -9.28 -13.53
N ARG A 394 -42.89 -8.71 -14.48
CA ARG A 394 -42.11 -7.45 -14.34
C ARG A 394 -42.87 -6.29 -13.67
N LYS A 395 -44.18 -6.17 -13.90
CA LYS A 395 -45.03 -5.11 -13.32
C LYS A 395 -45.30 -5.25 -11.81
N HIS A 396 -44.99 -6.42 -11.22
CA HIS A 396 -45.18 -6.75 -9.79
C HIS A 396 -43.85 -6.87 -9.02
N LEU A 397 -42.70 -6.82 -9.70
CA LEU A 397 -41.38 -6.87 -9.04
C LEU A 397 -41.07 -5.56 -8.30
N PRO A 398 -40.21 -5.60 -7.25
CA PRO A 398 -39.67 -4.40 -6.62
C PRO A 398 -38.97 -3.48 -7.64
N ARG A 399 -39.11 -2.16 -7.47
CA ARG A 399 -38.49 -1.15 -8.36
C ARG A 399 -37.21 -0.52 -7.79
N ASP A 400 -36.95 -0.75 -6.50
CA ASP A 400 -35.82 -0.24 -5.74
C ASP A 400 -34.54 -1.09 -5.89
N VAL A 401 -34.67 -2.33 -6.38
CA VAL A 401 -33.56 -3.27 -6.62
C VAL A 401 -33.79 -3.99 -7.95
N ASP A 402 -32.84 -3.93 -8.88
CA ASP A 402 -32.90 -4.74 -10.10
C ASP A 402 -32.49 -6.20 -9.83
N LEU A 403 -33.46 -6.97 -9.34
CA LEU A 403 -33.34 -8.41 -9.13
C LEU A 403 -33.09 -9.16 -10.45
N ARG A 404 -33.53 -8.64 -11.60
CA ARG A 404 -33.36 -9.28 -12.91
C ARG A 404 -31.93 -9.14 -13.43
N SER A 405 -31.33 -7.96 -13.26
CA SER A 405 -29.89 -7.76 -13.50
C SER A 405 -29.06 -8.61 -12.54
N THR A 406 -29.41 -8.61 -11.24
CA THR A 406 -28.71 -9.41 -10.22
C THR A 406 -28.71 -10.90 -10.57
N LEU A 407 -29.87 -11.44 -10.98
CA LEU A 407 -30.03 -12.82 -11.39
C LEU A 407 -29.32 -13.14 -12.73
N LYS A 408 -29.30 -12.21 -13.70
CA LYS A 408 -28.46 -12.30 -14.91
C LYS A 408 -26.99 -12.51 -14.52
N THR A 409 -26.45 -11.67 -13.61
CA THR A 409 -25.07 -11.78 -13.14
C THR A 409 -24.79 -13.11 -12.44
N GLN A 410 -25.69 -13.58 -11.57
CA GLN A 410 -25.47 -14.86 -10.87
C GLN A 410 -25.50 -16.06 -11.83
N ARG A 411 -26.35 -16.03 -12.87
CA ARG A 411 -26.33 -17.03 -13.93
C ARG A 411 -24.96 -17.05 -14.63
N VAL A 412 -24.46 -15.92 -15.12
CA VAL A 412 -23.16 -15.85 -15.82
C VAL A 412 -22.00 -16.35 -14.94
N VAL A 413 -21.99 -15.98 -13.66
CA VAL A 413 -20.99 -16.50 -12.70
C VAL A 413 -21.11 -18.02 -12.55
N PHE A 414 -22.33 -18.56 -12.44
CA PHE A 414 -22.54 -20.01 -12.39
C PHE A 414 -22.08 -20.72 -13.67
N SER A 415 -22.52 -20.27 -14.85
CA SER A 415 -22.17 -20.85 -16.15
C SER A 415 -20.65 -20.85 -16.37
N SER A 416 -19.96 -19.75 -16.08
CA SER A 416 -18.49 -19.63 -16.24
C SER A 416 -17.70 -20.57 -15.31
N ASN A 417 -18.25 -21.00 -14.17
CA ASN A 417 -17.64 -22.02 -13.31
C ASN A 417 -17.98 -23.46 -13.77
N VAL A 418 -19.15 -23.66 -14.39
CA VAL A 418 -19.55 -24.94 -15.00
C VAL A 418 -18.73 -25.24 -16.25
N GLU A 419 -18.40 -24.23 -17.05
CA GLU A 419 -17.53 -24.36 -18.22
C GLU A 419 -16.12 -24.83 -17.82
N MET A 420 -15.55 -24.28 -16.74
CA MET A 420 -14.28 -24.78 -16.17
C MET A 420 -14.34 -26.24 -15.71
N LEU A 421 -15.48 -26.69 -15.16
CA LEU A 421 -15.68 -28.11 -14.79
C LEU A 421 -15.89 -29.03 -16.02
N SER A 422 -16.12 -28.47 -17.20
CA SER A 422 -16.48 -29.21 -18.42
C SER A 422 -15.36 -29.21 -19.48
N SER A 423 -14.30 -28.40 -19.29
CA SER A 423 -13.17 -28.30 -20.22
C SER A 423 -12.08 -29.35 -20.00
N ASP A 424 -11.98 -29.94 -18.80
CA ASP A 424 -11.09 -31.07 -18.51
C ASP A 424 -11.79 -32.40 -18.79
N THR A 425 -11.02 -33.41 -19.23
CA THR A 425 -11.57 -34.67 -19.77
C THR A 425 -12.28 -35.52 -18.71
N SER A 426 -13.28 -36.30 -19.16
CA SER A 426 -14.33 -36.91 -18.30
C SER A 426 -13.85 -37.79 -17.14
N ASP A 427 -12.68 -38.41 -17.24
CA ASP A 427 -12.13 -39.23 -16.16
C ASP A 427 -11.55 -38.37 -15.01
N SER A 428 -11.11 -37.14 -15.30
CA SER A 428 -10.43 -36.27 -14.33
C SER A 428 -11.35 -35.50 -13.39
N VAL A 429 -12.63 -35.31 -13.72
CA VAL A 429 -13.59 -34.52 -12.89
C VAL A 429 -13.79 -35.15 -11.51
N LYS A 430 -13.62 -36.48 -11.38
CA LYS A 430 -13.66 -37.19 -10.10
C LYS A 430 -12.44 -36.88 -9.22
N ASP A 431 -11.26 -36.71 -9.82
CA ASP A 431 -10.02 -36.38 -9.12
C ASP A 431 -9.90 -34.88 -8.84
N PHE A 432 -10.32 -34.03 -9.78
CA PHE A 432 -10.29 -32.56 -9.68
C PHE A 432 -11.11 -32.05 -8.50
N LEU A 433 -12.32 -32.61 -8.29
CA LEU A 433 -13.19 -32.23 -7.17
C LEU A 433 -12.82 -32.92 -5.85
N GLY A 434 -12.11 -34.05 -5.87
CA GLY A 434 -11.63 -34.77 -4.69
C GLY A 434 -12.66 -34.86 -3.54
N SER A 435 -12.26 -34.43 -2.34
CA SER A 435 -13.13 -34.36 -1.16
C SER A 435 -14.22 -33.29 -1.25
N SER A 436 -14.03 -32.23 -2.07
CA SER A 436 -15.04 -31.19 -2.30
C SER A 436 -16.24 -31.69 -3.11
N LYS A 437 -16.17 -32.83 -3.80
CA LYS A 437 -17.26 -33.36 -4.64
C LYS A 437 -18.63 -33.37 -3.93
N LYS A 438 -18.68 -33.78 -2.66
CA LYS A 438 -19.92 -33.82 -1.86
C LYS A 438 -20.47 -32.41 -1.60
N ILE A 439 -19.60 -31.48 -1.20
CA ILE A 439 -19.95 -30.07 -0.94
C ILE A 439 -20.44 -29.40 -2.23
N CYS A 440 -19.74 -29.61 -3.35
CA CYS A 440 -20.17 -29.13 -4.66
C CYS A 440 -21.57 -29.66 -5.02
N LEU A 441 -21.85 -30.95 -4.83
CA LEU A 441 -23.17 -31.53 -5.11
C LEU A 441 -24.26 -30.95 -4.19
N GLU A 442 -24.01 -30.84 -2.88
CA GLU A 442 -24.94 -30.26 -1.90
C GLU A 442 -25.27 -28.79 -2.23
N VAL A 443 -24.27 -27.97 -2.52
CA VAL A 443 -24.46 -26.55 -2.90
C VAL A 443 -25.13 -26.41 -4.26
N THR A 444 -24.83 -27.31 -5.21
CA THR A 444 -25.50 -27.39 -6.53
C THR A 444 -27.00 -27.64 -6.36
N LEU A 445 -27.39 -28.60 -5.51
CA LEU A 445 -28.79 -28.88 -5.20
C LEU A 445 -29.47 -27.73 -4.42
N ALA A 446 -28.74 -27.06 -3.53
CA ALA A 446 -29.24 -25.88 -2.82
C ALA A 446 -29.52 -24.69 -3.77
N ILE A 447 -28.63 -24.44 -4.74
CA ILE A 447 -28.83 -23.43 -5.81
C ILE A 447 -30.11 -23.76 -6.61
N ARG A 448 -30.28 -25.03 -7.00
CA ARG A 448 -31.48 -25.47 -7.73
C ARG A 448 -32.76 -25.22 -6.92
N THR A 449 -32.80 -25.67 -5.68
CA THR A 449 -33.97 -25.52 -4.79
C THR A 449 -34.30 -24.04 -4.55
N LYS A 450 -33.29 -23.18 -4.37
CA LYS A 450 -33.46 -21.74 -4.20
C LYS A 450 -33.99 -21.06 -5.48
N LEU A 451 -33.60 -21.52 -6.68
CA LEU A 451 -34.18 -21.05 -7.95
C LEU A 451 -35.66 -21.44 -8.09
N GLU A 452 -36.01 -22.70 -7.79
CA GLU A 452 -37.39 -23.19 -7.80
C GLU A 452 -38.27 -22.43 -6.78
N GLU A 453 -37.72 -22.10 -5.60
CA GLU A 453 -38.34 -21.22 -4.60
C GLU A 453 -38.61 -19.80 -5.14
N ILE A 454 -37.59 -19.14 -5.70
CA ILE A 454 -37.70 -17.78 -6.28
C ILE A 454 -38.73 -17.73 -7.41
N GLU A 455 -38.81 -18.76 -8.26
CA GLU A 455 -39.84 -18.86 -9.29
C GLU A 455 -41.24 -18.94 -8.68
N SER A 456 -41.42 -19.83 -7.71
CA SER A 456 -42.67 -20.05 -6.98
C SER A 456 -43.13 -18.79 -6.23
N MET A 457 -42.23 -18.03 -5.63
CA MET A 457 -42.52 -16.73 -5.01
C MET A 457 -42.95 -15.69 -6.05
N THR A 458 -42.23 -15.59 -7.17
CA THR A 458 -42.52 -14.63 -8.25
C THR A 458 -43.90 -14.87 -8.87
N ARG A 459 -44.27 -16.14 -9.10
CA ARG A 459 -45.61 -16.53 -9.59
C ARG A 459 -46.73 -16.19 -8.60
N ARG A 460 -46.44 -16.09 -7.29
CA ARG A 460 -47.41 -15.77 -6.22
C ARG A 460 -47.58 -14.26 -5.95
N LEU A 461 -46.64 -13.40 -6.36
CA LEU A 461 -46.74 -11.94 -6.21
C LEU A 461 -48.09 -11.33 -6.64
N PRO A 462 -48.71 -11.69 -7.79
CA PRO A 462 -49.94 -11.05 -8.24
C PRO A 462 -51.17 -11.37 -7.38
N ALA A 463 -51.13 -12.46 -6.60
CA ALA A 463 -52.15 -12.82 -5.62
C ALA A 463 -51.89 -12.09 -4.28
N ALA A 464 -50.64 -12.15 -3.78
CA ALA A 464 -50.23 -11.46 -2.56
C ALA A 464 -50.43 -9.93 -2.62
N MET A 465 -50.38 -9.33 -3.81
CA MET A 465 -50.68 -7.90 -4.01
C MET A 465 -52.18 -7.57 -4.10
N LYS A 466 -53.08 -8.56 -4.23
CA LYS A 466 -54.55 -8.35 -4.22
C LYS A 466 -55.13 -8.40 -2.82
N GLU A 467 -54.61 -9.26 -1.95
CA GLU A 467 -54.99 -9.28 -0.54
C GLU A 467 -54.44 -8.04 0.18
N LYS A 468 -55.32 -7.22 0.78
CA LYS A 468 -54.95 -5.92 1.37
C LYS A 468 -54.20 -6.03 2.73
N ARG A 469 -53.34 -7.03 2.91
CA ARG A 469 -52.48 -7.21 4.10
C ARG A 469 -50.99 -7.18 3.73
N GLN A 470 -50.44 -5.97 3.78
CA GLN A 470 -49.00 -5.64 3.73
C GLN A 470 -48.19 -6.21 2.55
N PRO A 471 -48.27 -5.62 1.34
CA PRO A 471 -47.47 -6.03 0.16
C PRO A 471 -45.95 -5.75 0.27
N ARG A 472 -45.42 -5.38 1.44
CA ARG A 472 -43.97 -5.19 1.64
C ARG A 472 -43.25 -6.51 1.93
N SER A 473 -43.78 -7.35 2.82
CA SER A 473 -43.08 -8.57 3.26
C SER A 473 -42.72 -9.50 2.10
N ALA A 474 -43.69 -9.90 1.27
CA ALA A 474 -43.45 -10.78 0.13
C ALA A 474 -42.50 -10.18 -0.94
N ALA A 475 -42.43 -8.86 -1.04
CA ALA A 475 -41.52 -8.16 -1.95
C ALA A 475 -40.08 -8.13 -1.39
N ASP A 476 -39.93 -8.00 -0.07
CA ASP A 476 -38.63 -7.98 0.60
C ASP A 476 -38.07 -9.40 0.78
N THR A 477 -38.89 -10.41 1.14
CA THR A 477 -38.46 -11.82 1.18
C THR A 477 -37.97 -12.32 -0.20
N LEU A 478 -38.50 -11.78 -1.30
CA LEU A 478 -37.99 -12.09 -2.65
C LEU A 478 -36.60 -11.46 -2.92
N LYS A 479 -36.29 -10.31 -2.31
CA LYS A 479 -34.93 -9.74 -2.35
C LYS A 479 -33.97 -10.60 -1.54
N ASP A 480 -34.39 -11.01 -0.34
CA ASP A 480 -33.62 -11.86 0.55
C ASP A 480 -33.27 -13.20 -0.13
N ALA A 481 -34.26 -13.88 -0.73
CA ALA A 481 -34.04 -15.13 -1.47
C ALA A 481 -33.07 -14.98 -2.67
N VAL A 482 -33.02 -13.81 -3.32
CA VAL A 482 -32.05 -13.53 -4.41
C VAL A 482 -30.64 -13.24 -3.87
N GLU A 483 -30.51 -12.64 -2.68
CA GLU A 483 -29.21 -12.46 -2.00
C GLU A 483 -28.70 -13.77 -1.37
N ASP A 484 -29.60 -14.65 -0.91
CA ASP A 484 -29.30 -16.06 -0.56
C ASP A 484 -28.72 -16.80 -1.76
N LEU A 485 -29.40 -16.78 -2.92
CA LEU A 485 -28.96 -17.45 -4.14
C LEU A 485 -27.56 -16.99 -4.57
N LYS A 486 -27.33 -15.68 -4.54
CA LYS A 486 -26.03 -15.05 -4.80
C LYS A 486 -24.96 -15.48 -3.80
N SER A 487 -25.33 -15.78 -2.55
CA SER A 487 -24.43 -16.34 -1.55
C SER A 487 -24.12 -17.82 -1.83
N LEU A 488 -25.11 -18.62 -2.22
CA LEU A 488 -24.91 -20.02 -2.65
C LEU A 488 -24.02 -20.12 -3.91
N VAL A 489 -24.23 -19.25 -4.90
CA VAL A 489 -23.40 -19.21 -6.13
C VAL A 489 -21.94 -18.82 -5.84
N ARG A 490 -21.69 -17.96 -4.84
CA ARG A 490 -20.33 -17.69 -4.34
C ARG A 490 -19.70 -18.92 -3.68
N VAL A 491 -20.46 -19.64 -2.85
CA VAL A 491 -19.97 -20.87 -2.22
C VAL A 491 -19.61 -21.91 -3.29
N PHE A 492 -20.48 -22.13 -4.28
CA PHE A 492 -20.22 -23.02 -5.42
C PHE A 492 -18.92 -22.69 -6.14
N ALA A 493 -18.70 -21.42 -6.51
CA ALA A 493 -17.44 -20.97 -7.11
C ALA A 493 -16.22 -21.20 -6.19
N SER A 494 -16.37 -21.00 -4.88
CA SER A 494 -15.30 -21.26 -3.91
C SER A 494 -14.98 -22.75 -3.70
N SER A 495 -15.95 -23.65 -3.91
CA SER A 495 -15.77 -25.10 -3.79
C SER A 495 -15.19 -25.76 -5.05
N ILE A 496 -15.26 -25.07 -6.20
CA ILE A 496 -14.66 -25.48 -7.48
C ILE A 496 -13.18 -25.04 -7.56
N LEU A 497 -12.81 -23.97 -6.86
CA LEU A 497 -11.40 -23.60 -6.69
C LEU A 497 -10.66 -24.67 -5.86
N PRO A 498 -9.46 -25.13 -6.29
CA PRO A 498 -8.78 -26.25 -5.65
C PRO A 498 -8.34 -25.89 -4.21
N HIS A 499 -9.02 -26.50 -3.23
CA HIS A 499 -8.69 -26.36 -1.81
C HIS A 499 -7.32 -26.96 -1.48
N LYS A 500 -6.28 -26.11 -1.44
CA LYS A 500 -5.10 -26.37 -0.60
C LYS A 500 -5.44 -26.12 0.88
N GLN A 501 -6.25 -27.01 1.46
CA GLN A 501 -6.28 -27.16 2.92
C GLN A 501 -4.99 -27.84 3.39
N PRO A 502 -4.36 -27.37 4.48
CA PRO A 502 -3.23 -28.05 5.09
C PRO A 502 -3.73 -29.26 5.90
N GLN A 503 -3.40 -30.48 5.48
CA GLN A 503 -3.47 -31.63 6.38
C GLN A 503 -2.19 -31.73 7.20
N LEU A 504 -2.31 -32.23 8.43
CA LEU A 504 -1.21 -32.42 9.36
C LEU A 504 -0.53 -33.76 9.11
N SER A 505 0.80 -33.78 9.17
CA SER A 505 1.69 -34.93 8.88
C SER A 505 1.65 -35.40 7.40
N GLU A 506 2.76 -35.85 6.80
CA GLU A 506 4.10 -36.14 7.33
C GLU A 506 5.21 -35.21 6.77
N LYS A 507 6.46 -35.43 7.22
CA LYS A 507 7.64 -34.62 6.87
C LYS A 507 8.05 -34.79 5.40
N LEU A 508 8.25 -33.67 4.67
CA LEU A 508 9.37 -33.50 3.74
C LEU A 508 9.54 -32.02 3.30
N THR A 509 10.78 -31.58 3.17
CA THR A 509 11.14 -30.15 3.11
C THR A 509 11.45 -29.67 1.69
N ILE A 510 10.68 -28.71 1.14
CA ILE A 510 11.07 -27.86 0.00
C ILE A 510 10.53 -26.41 0.23
N PRO A 511 11.30 -25.32 -0.04
CA PRO A 511 10.87 -23.95 0.27
C PRO A 511 9.87 -23.35 -0.74
N GLY A 512 8.82 -22.68 -0.22
CA GLY A 512 7.75 -22.04 -1.02
C GLY A 512 8.12 -20.77 -1.79
N THR A 513 9.38 -20.33 -1.78
CA THR A 513 9.82 -19.05 -2.37
C THR A 513 9.98 -19.06 -3.90
N LEU A 514 9.94 -20.23 -4.54
CA LEU A 514 10.16 -20.37 -5.98
C LEU A 514 8.93 -20.12 -6.86
N GLN A 515 7.70 -20.32 -6.35
CA GLN A 515 6.49 -20.26 -7.18
C GLN A 515 6.04 -18.80 -7.43
N ALA A 516 5.97 -17.98 -6.38
CA ALA A 516 5.65 -16.54 -6.50
C ALA A 516 6.70 -15.76 -7.32
N ARG A 517 7.96 -16.23 -7.38
CA ARG A 517 9.00 -15.66 -8.25
C ARG A 517 8.72 -15.80 -9.75
N ARG A 518 7.88 -16.75 -10.16
CA ARG A 518 7.50 -16.96 -11.57
C ARG A 518 6.32 -16.07 -11.99
N GLU A 519 5.31 -15.95 -11.15
CA GLU A 519 4.07 -15.19 -11.43
C GLU A 519 4.33 -13.73 -11.81
N PHE A 520 5.32 -13.06 -11.19
CA PHE A 520 5.65 -11.65 -11.45
C PHE A 520 6.92 -11.45 -12.29
N GLN A 521 7.50 -12.53 -12.83
CA GLN A 521 8.79 -12.47 -13.53
C GLN A 521 8.75 -11.54 -14.75
N HIS A 522 7.67 -11.59 -15.54
CA HIS A 522 7.51 -10.76 -16.74
C HIS A 522 7.38 -9.26 -16.43
N PHE A 523 6.78 -8.87 -15.30
CA PHE A 523 6.74 -7.47 -14.86
C PHE A 523 8.15 -6.94 -14.52
N ARG A 524 8.97 -7.75 -13.83
CA ARG A 524 10.35 -7.38 -13.48
C ARG A 524 11.26 -7.32 -14.71
N ILE A 525 11.06 -8.22 -15.67
CA ILE A 525 11.69 -8.20 -17.00
C ILE A 525 11.41 -6.88 -17.74
N VAL A 526 10.15 -6.44 -17.78
CA VAL A 526 9.78 -5.16 -18.40
C VAL A 526 10.39 -3.97 -17.65
N GLN A 527 10.31 -3.94 -16.31
CA GLN A 527 10.93 -2.87 -15.50
C GLN A 527 12.42 -2.72 -15.81
N GLN A 528 13.15 -3.84 -15.79
CA GLN A 528 14.60 -3.90 -15.99
C GLN A 528 15.00 -3.46 -17.41
N ALA A 529 14.30 -3.96 -18.43
CA ALA A 529 14.53 -3.55 -19.80
C ALA A 529 14.13 -2.08 -20.06
N ALA A 530 13.08 -1.58 -19.42
CA ALA A 530 12.63 -0.19 -19.55
C ALA A 530 13.60 0.81 -18.90
N CYS A 531 14.16 0.51 -17.72
CA CYS A 531 15.23 1.33 -17.13
C CYS A 531 16.45 1.41 -18.06
N SER A 532 16.97 0.25 -18.48
CA SER A 532 18.12 0.18 -19.40
C SER A 532 17.86 0.90 -20.73
N LEU A 533 16.61 0.89 -21.22
CA LEU A 533 16.20 1.62 -22.43
C LEU A 533 16.19 3.15 -22.24
N TYR A 534 15.85 3.64 -21.04
CA TYR A 534 15.88 5.08 -20.74
C TYR A 534 17.32 5.62 -20.83
N ASP A 535 18.26 4.92 -20.20
CA ASP A 535 19.68 5.28 -20.19
C ASP A 535 20.31 5.16 -21.61
N ALA A 536 19.90 4.15 -22.38
CA ALA A 536 20.31 3.99 -23.77
C ALA A 536 19.84 5.16 -24.66
N PHE A 537 18.58 5.61 -24.53
CA PHE A 537 18.12 6.81 -25.25
C PHE A 537 18.80 8.11 -24.78
N GLY A 538 19.08 8.24 -23.49
CA GLY A 538 19.80 9.40 -22.95
C GLY A 538 21.24 9.52 -23.46
N THR A 539 21.89 8.40 -23.78
CA THR A 539 23.29 8.37 -24.24
C THR A 539 23.45 8.34 -25.76
N ALA A 540 22.45 7.92 -26.54
CA ALA A 540 22.57 7.72 -27.99
C ALA A 540 22.48 8.99 -28.87
N CYS A 541 22.38 10.20 -28.31
CA CYS A 541 22.17 11.43 -29.07
C CYS A 541 22.99 12.63 -28.54
N ASP A 542 23.93 13.14 -29.34
CA ASP A 542 24.55 14.47 -29.12
C ASP A 542 23.80 15.61 -29.82
N THR A 543 22.89 15.31 -30.75
CA THR A 543 22.31 16.31 -31.67
C THR A 543 21.13 17.11 -31.11
N HIS A 544 20.54 16.69 -29.99
CA HIS A 544 19.47 17.43 -29.30
C HIS A 544 19.61 17.20 -27.79
N ASN A 545 19.51 18.26 -26.98
CA ASN A 545 19.71 18.15 -25.52
C ASN A 545 18.51 17.54 -24.77
N VAL A 546 17.32 17.54 -25.39
CA VAL A 546 16.07 17.03 -24.81
C VAL A 546 15.23 16.36 -25.89
N HIS A 547 14.62 15.23 -25.57
CA HIS A 547 13.62 14.54 -26.38
C HIS A 547 12.31 14.39 -25.60
N LYS A 548 11.18 14.84 -26.18
CA LYS A 548 9.83 14.43 -25.70
C LYS A 548 9.52 13.05 -26.28
N VAL A 549 9.34 12.07 -25.41
CA VAL A 549 9.23 10.65 -25.76
C VAL A 549 7.95 10.07 -25.16
N HIS A 550 7.25 9.27 -25.94
CA HIS A 550 6.01 8.59 -25.57
C HIS A 550 6.23 7.07 -25.62
N LEU A 551 6.05 6.38 -24.50
CA LEU A 551 6.24 4.92 -24.39
C LEU A 551 4.88 4.23 -24.22
N SER A 552 4.61 3.18 -25.02
CA SER A 552 3.38 2.40 -24.93
C SER A 552 3.17 1.83 -23.51
N LEU A 553 1.95 1.98 -22.98
CA LEU A 553 1.56 1.36 -21.70
C LEU A 553 1.54 -0.17 -21.78
N GLN A 554 1.39 -0.73 -22.98
CA GLN A 554 1.41 -2.17 -23.25
C GLN A 554 2.64 -2.50 -24.12
N PRO A 555 3.72 -3.06 -23.55
CA PRO A 555 4.82 -3.65 -24.31
C PRO A 555 4.43 -5.03 -24.87
N ASP A 556 5.10 -5.46 -25.92
CA ASP A 556 4.97 -6.81 -26.48
C ASP A 556 6.03 -7.74 -25.86
N LEU A 557 5.63 -9.00 -25.61
CA LEU A 557 6.37 -10.01 -24.83
C LEU A 557 6.29 -11.34 -25.56
N ASP A 558 7.43 -11.89 -26.00
CA ASP A 558 7.46 -13.06 -26.89
C ASP A 558 7.23 -14.42 -26.21
N GLY A 559 6.66 -14.43 -25.00
CA GLY A 559 6.41 -15.61 -24.18
C GLY A 559 7.66 -16.24 -23.55
N THR A 560 8.85 -16.07 -24.13
CA THR A 560 10.09 -16.72 -23.67
C THR A 560 10.66 -16.14 -22.38
N SER A 561 10.18 -14.96 -21.96
CA SER A 561 10.76 -14.17 -20.86
C SER A 561 12.21 -13.70 -21.10
N THR A 562 12.71 -13.76 -22.34
CA THR A 562 14.05 -13.25 -22.71
C THR A 562 14.02 -11.91 -23.44
N ARG A 563 12.86 -11.49 -23.95
CA ARG A 563 12.77 -10.36 -24.88
C ARG A 563 11.50 -9.52 -24.68
N VAL A 564 11.66 -8.21 -24.75
CA VAL A 564 10.61 -7.20 -24.62
C VAL A 564 10.66 -6.28 -25.84
N ARG A 565 9.52 -6.02 -26.48
CA ARG A 565 9.41 -5.00 -27.53
C ARG A 565 8.68 -3.78 -27.00
N PHE A 566 9.37 -2.65 -27.04
CA PHE A 566 8.82 -1.35 -26.71
C PHE A 566 8.46 -0.60 -27.99
N ASN A 567 7.23 -0.09 -28.07
CA ASN A 567 6.82 0.84 -29.11
C ASN A 567 6.94 2.26 -28.55
N VAL A 568 7.77 3.08 -29.20
CA VAL A 568 8.22 4.40 -28.70
C VAL A 568 7.95 5.45 -29.76
N ALA A 569 7.28 6.55 -29.42
CA ALA A 569 7.01 7.66 -30.34
C ALA A 569 7.72 8.95 -29.89
N PHE A 570 8.44 9.59 -30.82
CA PHE A 570 9.15 10.85 -30.62
C PHE A 570 8.42 12.00 -31.31
N ILE A 571 8.21 13.13 -30.62
CA ILE A 571 7.66 14.34 -31.24
C ILE A 571 8.81 15.28 -31.63
N GLN A 572 8.84 15.71 -32.88
CA GLN A 572 9.92 16.56 -33.42
C GLN A 572 9.56 18.04 -33.35
N HIS A 573 10.42 18.84 -32.70
CA HIS A 573 10.12 20.24 -32.33
C HIS A 573 10.79 21.31 -33.21
N GLN A 574 11.61 20.91 -34.20
CA GLN A 574 12.47 21.80 -35.00
C GLN A 574 12.51 21.47 -36.51
N LEU A 575 11.62 20.61 -37.01
CA LEU A 575 11.37 20.44 -38.45
C LEU A 575 9.87 20.54 -38.69
N THR A 576 9.49 20.99 -39.89
CA THR A 576 8.10 21.35 -40.23
C THR A 576 7.16 20.14 -40.19
N LEU A 577 5.97 20.36 -39.60
CA LEU A 577 4.97 19.38 -39.15
C LEU A 577 5.40 18.56 -37.92
N GLY A 578 4.65 18.73 -36.83
CA GLY A 578 4.80 17.99 -35.55
C GLY A 578 4.29 16.55 -35.62
N ASN A 579 4.71 15.79 -36.63
CA ASN A 579 4.40 14.38 -36.78
C ASN A 579 5.20 13.55 -35.76
N ALA A 580 4.60 12.47 -35.27
CA ALA A 580 5.30 11.52 -34.41
C ALA A 580 6.19 10.56 -35.22
N ILE A 581 7.36 10.23 -34.68
CA ILE A 581 8.29 9.25 -35.25
C ILE A 581 8.30 8.01 -34.36
N TRP A 582 7.73 6.90 -34.86
CA TRP A 582 7.74 5.62 -34.17
C TRP A 582 9.05 4.86 -34.36
N ILE A 583 9.59 4.41 -33.24
CA ILE A 583 10.74 3.52 -33.12
C ILE A 583 10.26 2.28 -32.35
N ASN A 584 10.37 1.12 -32.96
CA ASN A 584 10.24 -0.15 -32.24
C ASN A 584 11.61 -0.49 -31.67
N VAL A 585 11.70 -0.78 -30.37
CA VAL A 585 12.95 -1.22 -29.74
C VAL A 585 12.79 -2.64 -29.21
N GLU A 586 13.51 -3.57 -29.81
CA GLU A 586 13.61 -4.94 -29.32
C GLU A 586 14.73 -5.02 -28.28
N SER A 587 14.37 -5.39 -27.06
CA SER A 587 15.25 -5.42 -25.89
C SER A 587 15.41 -6.85 -25.40
N THR A 588 16.59 -7.42 -25.61
CA THR A 588 16.92 -8.81 -25.22
C THR A 588 17.69 -8.80 -23.91
N ILE A 589 17.21 -9.56 -22.92
CA ILE A 589 17.83 -9.73 -21.61
C ILE A 589 18.92 -10.80 -21.68
N LYS A 590 20.06 -10.52 -21.05
CA LYS A 590 21.19 -11.46 -20.94
C LYS A 590 20.99 -12.39 -19.75
N SER A 591 21.07 -13.70 -19.99
CA SER A 591 21.11 -14.70 -18.92
C SER A 591 22.46 -14.66 -18.20
N PRO A 592 22.50 -14.69 -16.85
CA PRO A 592 23.75 -14.74 -16.11
C PRO A 592 24.39 -16.14 -16.21
N GLY A 593 25.13 -16.41 -17.30
CA GLY A 593 25.76 -17.72 -17.48
C GLY A 593 26.35 -18.09 -18.86
N THR A 594 26.66 -17.15 -19.76
CA THR A 594 27.35 -17.47 -21.04
C THR A 594 28.28 -16.35 -21.52
N SER A 595 29.33 -16.06 -20.76
CA SER A 595 30.46 -15.23 -21.20
C SER A 595 31.63 -16.11 -21.66
N SER A 596 31.67 -16.48 -22.94
CA SER A 596 32.81 -17.18 -23.54
C SER A 596 33.77 -16.20 -24.23
N GLU A 597 34.95 -16.07 -23.66
CA GLU A 597 36.23 -15.82 -24.33
C GLU A 597 36.36 -14.64 -25.33
N LEU A 598 37.09 -13.59 -24.92
CA LEU A 598 38.46 -13.39 -25.42
C LEU A 598 39.28 -12.48 -24.48
N GLY A 599 40.61 -12.58 -24.50
CA GLY A 599 41.52 -11.56 -23.92
C GLY A 599 42.16 -11.86 -22.56
N SER A 600 42.67 -13.06 -22.32
CA SER A 600 43.47 -13.37 -21.12
C SER A 600 44.96 -12.99 -21.28
N THR A 601 45.55 -12.39 -20.25
CA THR A 601 47.02 -12.20 -20.16
C THR A 601 47.48 -12.20 -18.69
N LEU A 602 47.98 -13.36 -18.23
CA LEU A 602 49.26 -13.57 -17.51
C LEU A 602 49.80 -12.39 -16.65
N LEU A 603 50.08 -12.45 -15.33
CA LEU A 603 50.53 -13.51 -14.39
C LEU A 603 50.23 -13.07 -12.89
N PRO A 604 50.86 -13.58 -11.80
CA PRO A 604 50.58 -14.90 -11.18
C PRO A 604 50.42 -14.94 -9.62
N GLU A 605 49.83 -16.04 -9.13
CA GLU A 605 50.13 -16.80 -7.87
C GLU A 605 50.06 -16.18 -6.43
N GLY A 606 49.83 -17.08 -5.45
CA GLY A 606 49.78 -16.82 -3.99
C GLY A 606 48.36 -16.90 -3.40
N SER A 607 47.74 -18.05 -3.11
CA SER A 607 48.17 -19.19 -2.25
C SER A 607 48.38 -18.78 -0.77
N ALA A 608 47.78 -19.42 0.25
CA ALA A 608 46.73 -20.45 0.28
C ALA A 608 46.11 -20.55 1.69
N SER A 609 44.94 -21.17 1.83
CA SER A 609 44.40 -21.63 3.13
C SER A 609 44.31 -23.16 3.19
N LEU A 610 44.87 -23.73 4.26
CA LEU A 610 44.82 -25.15 4.59
C LEU A 610 43.39 -25.52 5.07
N LYS A 611 42.76 -26.63 4.61
CA LYS A 611 42.89 -28.01 5.14
C LYS A 611 42.61 -28.06 6.67
N ARG A 612 41.80 -28.97 7.25
CA ARG A 612 41.30 -30.31 6.81
C ARG A 612 40.15 -30.80 7.80
N PRO A 613 39.75 -32.09 7.98
CA PRO A 613 38.62 -32.72 7.24
C PRO A 613 37.74 -33.74 8.05
N ARG A 614 36.98 -34.62 7.33
CA ARG A 614 36.48 -35.98 7.72
C ARG A 614 35.36 -36.02 8.78
N GLN A 615 34.50 -37.06 8.88
CA GLN A 615 34.18 -38.28 8.09
C GLN A 615 32.64 -38.53 8.22
N LEU A 616 31.91 -39.47 7.60
CA LEU A 616 32.15 -40.88 7.22
C LEU A 616 31.49 -41.29 5.87
N GLU A 617 32.01 -42.40 5.32
CA GLU A 617 31.44 -43.50 4.50
C GLU A 617 30.06 -43.35 3.79
N GLU A 618 29.89 -43.58 2.48
CA GLU A 618 30.19 -44.72 1.56
C GLU A 618 29.25 -45.95 1.61
N THR A 619 28.55 -46.20 0.50
CA THR A 619 28.10 -47.51 -0.02
C THR A 619 28.05 -47.44 -1.56
N GLN A 620 28.06 -48.60 -2.27
CA GLN A 620 28.70 -48.68 -3.60
C GLN A 620 27.82 -49.29 -4.74
N TYR A 621 27.66 -48.51 -5.84
CA TYR A 621 27.81 -48.92 -7.27
C TYR A 621 26.93 -50.05 -7.90
N PRO A 622 26.99 -50.37 -9.24
CA PRO A 622 27.61 -49.71 -10.41
C PRO A 622 26.55 -49.36 -11.55
N PRO A 623 26.74 -49.49 -12.91
CA PRO A 623 26.44 -48.36 -13.82
C PRO A 623 25.56 -48.69 -15.07
N LYS A 624 25.30 -47.69 -15.96
CA LYS A 624 24.93 -47.95 -17.38
C LYS A 624 25.14 -46.78 -18.38
N ILE A 625 26.32 -46.84 -19.01
CA ILE A 625 26.73 -46.39 -20.36
C ILE A 625 25.65 -45.73 -21.25
N ARG A 626 25.98 -44.57 -21.84
CA ARG A 626 25.68 -44.25 -23.25
C ARG A 626 26.98 -43.90 -24.01
N LYS A 627 26.99 -44.13 -25.32
CA LYS A 627 28.21 -44.25 -26.14
C LYS A 627 28.58 -42.94 -26.83
N HIS A 628 29.87 -42.62 -26.87
CA HIS A 628 30.41 -41.75 -27.93
C HIS A 628 30.53 -42.54 -29.24
N VAL A 629 30.36 -41.84 -30.37
CA VAL A 629 30.77 -42.30 -31.70
C VAL A 629 31.66 -41.20 -32.28
N GLN A 630 32.80 -41.58 -32.83
CA GLN A 630 33.81 -40.66 -33.36
C GLN A 630 34.06 -41.02 -34.82
N PHE A 631 33.79 -40.08 -35.73
CA PHE A 631 34.14 -40.20 -37.14
C PHE A 631 35.22 -39.18 -37.47
N GLN A 632 36.38 -39.68 -37.90
CA GLN A 632 37.32 -38.88 -38.68
C GLN A 632 36.92 -38.96 -40.15
N LEU A 633 36.95 -37.84 -40.87
CA LEU A 633 37.03 -37.83 -42.32
C LEU A 633 38.20 -36.97 -42.77
N LEU A 634 38.78 -37.32 -43.92
CA LEU A 634 40.06 -36.77 -44.40
C LEU A 634 39.91 -35.43 -45.11
N SER A 635 41.01 -34.69 -45.18
CA SER A 635 41.13 -33.40 -45.88
C SER A 635 40.79 -33.51 -47.37
N GLY A 636 39.83 -32.71 -47.84
CA GLY A 636 39.57 -32.45 -49.26
C GLY A 636 40.29 -31.17 -49.75
N PRO A 637 40.43 -30.97 -51.07
CA PRO A 637 41.27 -29.91 -51.63
C PRO A 637 40.65 -28.50 -51.55
N SER A 638 41.54 -27.50 -51.60
CA SER A 638 41.22 -26.07 -51.61
C SER A 638 40.28 -25.66 -52.75
N LEU A 639 39.24 -24.89 -52.42
CA LEU A 639 38.49 -24.06 -53.36
C LEU A 639 38.74 -22.58 -53.05
N ALA A 640 38.82 -21.75 -54.08
CA ALA A 640 39.09 -20.32 -53.95
C ALA A 640 37.96 -19.58 -53.22
N PRO A 641 38.25 -18.44 -52.55
CA PRO A 641 37.24 -17.71 -51.79
C PRO A 641 36.16 -17.13 -52.72
N TRP A 642 34.91 -17.32 -52.33
CA TRP A 642 33.81 -16.48 -52.81
C TRP A 642 33.96 -15.08 -52.21
N PRO A 643 33.44 -14.02 -52.87
CA PRO A 643 33.47 -12.68 -52.29
C PRO A 643 32.67 -12.67 -50.98
N GLU A 644 33.31 -12.23 -49.89
CA GLU A 644 32.56 -11.86 -48.70
C GLU A 644 31.72 -10.62 -49.04
N GLU A 645 30.40 -10.78 -49.15
CA GLU A 645 29.52 -9.63 -49.00
C GLU A 645 29.79 -9.02 -47.62
N PRO A 646 30.03 -7.70 -47.52
CA PRO A 646 30.45 -7.09 -46.27
C PRO A 646 29.32 -7.24 -45.24
N ILE A 647 29.57 -8.07 -44.21
CA ILE A 647 28.63 -8.31 -43.11
C ILE A 647 28.22 -6.94 -42.55
N ALA A 648 26.95 -6.59 -42.79
CA ALA A 648 26.44 -5.24 -42.54
C ALA A 648 26.58 -4.91 -41.04
N THR A 649 27.60 -4.13 -40.71
CA THR A 649 28.01 -3.90 -39.33
C THR A 649 26.99 -2.99 -38.66
N ILE A 650 26.14 -3.59 -37.83
CA ILE A 650 25.01 -2.92 -37.17
C ILE A 650 25.52 -1.64 -36.47
N PRO A 651 25.07 -0.43 -36.88
CA PRO A 651 25.61 0.82 -36.36
C PRO A 651 25.49 0.90 -34.84
N ASN A 652 26.57 1.27 -34.15
CA ASN A 652 26.56 1.42 -32.70
C ASN A 652 26.15 2.85 -32.33
N LEU A 653 24.88 3.02 -31.97
CA LEU A 653 24.23 4.32 -31.78
C LEU A 653 24.68 5.02 -30.49
N TYR A 654 25.05 4.26 -29.44
CA TYR A 654 25.50 4.85 -28.17
C TYR A 654 26.98 5.26 -28.19
N LEU A 655 27.85 4.51 -28.88
CA LEU A 655 29.25 4.93 -29.09
C LEU A 655 29.37 6.09 -30.09
N GLN A 656 28.54 6.10 -31.14
CA GLN A 656 28.58 7.14 -32.18
C GLN A 656 27.65 8.33 -31.90
N ARG A 657 26.80 8.24 -30.87
CA ARG A 657 25.84 9.26 -30.39
C ARG A 657 24.98 9.91 -31.49
N ASN A 658 24.71 9.15 -32.55
CA ASN A 658 24.19 9.64 -33.83
C ASN A 658 22.73 9.23 -34.09
N PHE A 659 21.99 8.77 -33.08
CA PHE A 659 20.63 8.23 -33.18
C PHE A 659 19.72 9.08 -34.09
N CYS A 660 19.55 10.37 -33.80
CA CYS A 660 18.66 11.21 -34.62
C CYS A 660 19.20 11.52 -36.01
N THR A 661 20.51 11.44 -36.24
CA THR A 661 21.10 11.57 -37.59
C THR A 661 20.78 10.34 -38.44
N LEU A 662 20.86 9.15 -37.85
CA LEU A 662 20.48 7.91 -38.54
C LEU A 662 18.96 7.77 -38.71
N VAL A 663 18.14 8.15 -37.73
CA VAL A 663 16.67 8.26 -37.90
C VAL A 663 16.33 9.24 -39.05
N LYS A 664 16.94 10.43 -39.10
CA LYS A 664 16.77 11.38 -40.22
C LYS A 664 17.26 10.81 -41.57
N ARG A 665 18.22 9.87 -41.58
CA ARG A 665 18.70 9.18 -42.79
C ARG A 665 17.71 8.11 -43.25
N SER A 666 17.32 7.16 -42.39
CA SER A 666 16.41 6.08 -42.79
C SER A 666 15.01 6.58 -43.16
N LEU A 667 14.53 7.67 -42.55
CA LEU A 667 13.30 8.35 -42.99
C LEU A 667 13.42 8.97 -44.40
N ARG A 668 14.60 9.49 -44.79
CA ARG A 668 14.85 9.96 -46.17
C ARG A 668 14.92 8.81 -47.17
N LEU A 669 15.45 7.66 -46.77
CA LEU A 669 15.55 6.45 -47.58
C LEU A 669 14.25 5.61 -47.59
N ARG A 670 13.27 5.96 -46.73
CA ARG A 670 12.01 5.23 -46.48
C ARG A 670 12.19 3.78 -45.98
N GLU A 671 13.31 3.51 -45.32
CA GLU A 671 13.67 2.18 -44.77
C GLU A 671 12.83 1.83 -43.53
N CYS A 672 11.60 1.37 -43.74
CA CYS A 672 10.69 0.92 -42.68
C CYS A 672 11.01 -0.53 -42.26
N ASN A 673 10.95 -0.84 -40.96
CA ASN A 673 11.41 -2.10 -40.34
C ASN A 673 12.92 -2.40 -40.46
N GLY A 674 13.71 -1.54 -41.10
CA GLY A 674 15.17 -1.65 -41.07
C GLY A 674 15.71 -1.47 -39.65
N CYS A 675 16.72 -2.26 -39.29
CA CYS A 675 17.47 -2.05 -38.05
C CYS A 675 18.35 -0.80 -38.20
N ILE A 676 18.05 0.24 -37.41
CA ILE A 676 18.77 1.51 -37.40
C ILE A 676 20.15 1.33 -36.75
N GLY A 677 20.21 0.46 -35.74
CA GLY A 677 21.44 0.16 -35.01
C GLY A 677 21.21 -0.37 -33.59
N LEU A 678 22.33 -0.62 -32.92
CA LEU A 678 22.43 -0.96 -31.51
C LEU A 678 22.30 0.31 -30.66
N LEU A 679 21.14 0.49 -30.04
CA LEU A 679 20.79 1.65 -29.22
C LEU A 679 21.53 1.67 -27.88
N GLY A 680 21.84 0.50 -27.33
CA GLY A 680 22.55 0.35 -26.07
C GLY A 680 22.83 -1.12 -25.76
N GLU A 681 23.95 -1.41 -25.11
CA GLU A 681 24.26 -2.73 -24.59
C GLU A 681 25.05 -2.64 -23.28
N ASN A 682 24.63 -3.42 -22.29
CA ASN A 682 25.28 -3.55 -20.98
C ASN A 682 25.22 -5.03 -20.52
N GLU A 683 25.56 -5.31 -19.25
CA GLU A 683 25.52 -6.67 -18.68
C GLU A 683 24.12 -7.28 -18.60
N ILE A 684 23.06 -6.46 -18.72
CA ILE A 684 21.68 -6.82 -18.41
C ILE A 684 20.84 -6.94 -19.70
N CYS A 685 21.02 -6.02 -20.64
CA CYS A 685 20.18 -5.85 -21.81
C CYS A 685 20.97 -5.46 -23.06
N LYS A 686 20.41 -5.80 -24.22
CA LYS A 686 20.83 -5.37 -25.56
C LYS A 686 19.62 -4.79 -26.28
N HIS A 687 19.70 -3.53 -26.73
CA HIS A 687 18.59 -2.80 -27.35
C HIS A 687 18.85 -2.56 -28.84
N LEU A 688 18.01 -3.12 -29.71
CA LEU A 688 18.05 -2.90 -31.17
C LEU A 688 16.87 -2.02 -31.58
N ALA A 689 17.14 -0.92 -32.29
CA ALA A 689 16.14 0.05 -32.71
C ALA A 689 15.76 -0.09 -34.19
N TYR A 690 14.46 -0.02 -34.49
CA TYR A 690 13.88 -0.20 -35.83
C TYR A 690 12.89 0.92 -36.16
N ILE A 691 12.85 1.39 -37.42
CA ILE A 691 11.84 2.36 -37.87
C ILE A 691 10.46 1.68 -37.88
N GLY A 692 9.51 2.20 -37.10
CA GLY A 692 8.15 1.68 -37.04
C GLY A 692 7.30 2.11 -38.24
N ASN A 693 6.50 1.20 -38.80
CA ASN A 693 5.68 1.43 -40.01
C ASN A 693 4.72 2.63 -39.91
N GLN A 694 4.33 3.02 -38.69
CA GLN A 694 3.42 4.14 -38.42
C GLN A 694 4.04 5.52 -38.68
N THR A 695 5.37 5.62 -38.84
CA THR A 695 6.11 6.86 -39.18
C THR A 695 5.63 7.59 -40.45
N ASN A 696 4.95 6.89 -41.36
CA ASN A 696 4.38 7.48 -42.57
C ASN A 696 2.99 8.12 -42.35
N SER A 697 2.46 8.11 -41.13
CA SER A 697 1.14 8.65 -40.77
C SER A 697 1.22 9.99 -40.04
N THR A 698 0.43 10.98 -40.47
CA THR A 698 0.29 12.29 -39.82
C THR A 698 -0.66 12.20 -38.61
N ALA A 699 -0.29 11.43 -37.59
CA ALA A 699 -1.08 11.36 -36.36
C ALA A 699 -0.68 12.47 -35.38
N THR A 700 -1.66 13.28 -34.98
CA THR A 700 -1.55 14.20 -33.85
C THR A 700 -1.64 13.43 -32.53
N ALA A 701 -0.95 13.92 -31.50
CA ALA A 701 -1.09 13.45 -30.13
C ALA A 701 -2.17 14.27 -29.40
N ALA A 702 -2.95 13.63 -28.54
CA ALA A 702 -3.88 14.27 -27.60
C ALA A 702 -3.80 13.60 -26.22
N SER A 703 -3.88 14.37 -25.13
CA SER A 703 -3.88 13.81 -23.77
C SER A 703 -5.21 13.13 -23.41
N LEU A 704 -5.22 12.31 -22.35
CA LEU A 704 -6.46 11.73 -21.83
C LEU A 704 -7.41 12.84 -21.35
N THR A 705 -6.89 13.91 -20.74
CA THR A 705 -7.65 15.10 -20.35
C THR A 705 -8.36 15.72 -21.54
N GLU A 706 -7.68 15.89 -22.68
CA GLU A 706 -8.28 16.41 -23.91
C GLU A 706 -9.38 15.50 -24.46
N LEU A 707 -9.17 14.18 -24.47
CA LEU A 707 -10.20 13.23 -24.94
C LEU A 707 -11.44 13.26 -24.04
N ILE A 708 -11.25 13.32 -22.72
CA ILE A 708 -12.33 13.41 -21.76
C ILE A 708 -13.10 14.73 -21.95
N LEU A 709 -12.42 15.88 -22.02
CA LEU A 709 -13.03 17.19 -22.28
C LEU A 709 -13.84 17.22 -23.59
N LYS A 710 -13.26 16.73 -24.69
CA LYS A 710 -13.92 16.68 -26.00
C LYS A 710 -15.12 15.72 -26.01
N SER A 711 -15.07 14.63 -25.24
CA SER A 711 -16.23 13.74 -25.02
C SER A 711 -17.33 14.35 -24.14
N SER A 712 -17.01 15.37 -23.34
CA SER A 712 -17.99 16.11 -22.53
C SER A 712 -18.77 17.15 -23.35
N THR A 713 -18.16 17.70 -24.41
CA THR A 713 -18.77 18.72 -25.28
C THR A 713 -19.72 18.18 -26.36
N ASP A 714 -19.70 16.88 -26.65
CA ASP A 714 -20.56 16.23 -27.65
C ASP A 714 -21.16 14.94 -27.06
N THR A 715 -22.43 15.00 -26.68
CA THR A 715 -23.14 13.87 -26.05
C THR A 715 -23.31 12.66 -26.97
N THR A 716 -23.06 12.79 -28.28
CA THR A 716 -23.02 11.65 -29.22
C THR A 716 -21.68 10.90 -29.20
N LYS A 717 -20.70 11.41 -28.44
CA LYS A 717 -19.30 10.95 -28.39
C LYS A 717 -18.80 10.58 -26.99
N HIS A 718 -19.71 10.29 -26.06
CA HIS A 718 -19.33 9.74 -24.75
C HIS A 718 -18.64 8.37 -24.89
N MET A 719 -17.65 8.12 -24.04
CA MET A 719 -16.91 6.87 -23.99
C MET A 719 -17.77 5.78 -23.33
N GLY A 720 -17.93 4.61 -23.97
CA GLY A 720 -18.72 3.49 -23.45
C GLY A 720 -18.10 2.82 -22.21
N LEU A 721 -18.90 2.05 -21.45
CA LEU A 721 -18.46 1.44 -20.18
C LEU A 721 -17.30 0.44 -20.39
N TYR A 722 -17.36 -0.39 -21.43
CA TYR A 722 -16.26 -1.29 -21.82
C TYR A 722 -14.96 -0.50 -22.08
N GLN A 723 -15.04 0.57 -22.89
CA GLN A 723 -13.90 1.42 -23.22
C GLN A 723 -13.28 2.08 -21.98
N ARG A 724 -14.11 2.61 -21.05
CA ARG A 724 -13.64 3.17 -19.76
C ARG A 724 -12.88 2.14 -18.93
N VAL A 725 -13.44 0.94 -18.77
CA VAL A 725 -12.87 -0.12 -17.93
C VAL A 725 -11.60 -0.71 -18.56
N ARG A 726 -11.57 -0.87 -19.88
CA ARG A 726 -10.38 -1.34 -20.59
C ARG A 726 -9.22 -0.34 -20.52
N LEU A 727 -9.50 0.95 -20.66
CA LEU A 727 -8.49 1.98 -20.47
C LEU A 727 -8.02 2.05 -18.99
N ALA A 728 -8.95 1.93 -18.04
CA ALA A 728 -8.62 1.79 -16.63
C ALA A 728 -7.68 0.59 -16.36
N ARG A 729 -7.89 -0.54 -17.03
CA ARG A 729 -6.97 -1.69 -16.95
C ARG A 729 -5.60 -1.35 -17.52
N TYR A 730 -5.52 -0.75 -18.70
CA TYR A 730 -4.22 -0.36 -19.28
C TYR A 730 -3.43 0.60 -18.37
N LEU A 731 -4.10 1.56 -17.73
CA LEU A 731 -3.50 2.42 -16.72
C LEU A 731 -3.02 1.63 -15.50
N ALA A 732 -3.81 0.68 -15.00
CA ALA A 732 -3.43 -0.15 -13.85
C ALA A 732 -2.26 -1.10 -14.15
N THR A 733 -2.26 -1.78 -15.30
CA THR A 733 -1.18 -2.69 -15.72
C THR A 733 0.13 -1.92 -15.97
N ALA A 734 0.07 -0.69 -16.47
CA ALA A 734 1.24 0.19 -16.61
C ALA A 734 1.93 0.47 -15.27
N VAL A 735 1.20 0.58 -14.16
CA VAL A 735 1.81 0.76 -12.83
C VAL A 735 2.70 -0.44 -12.46
N LEU A 736 2.25 -1.68 -12.69
CA LEU A 736 3.11 -2.86 -12.47
C LEU A 736 4.32 -2.89 -13.42
N TYR A 737 4.18 -2.47 -14.68
CA TYR A 737 5.30 -2.41 -15.61
C TYR A 737 6.33 -1.30 -15.31
N TYR A 738 5.91 -0.15 -14.77
CA TYR A 738 6.74 1.08 -14.86
C TYR A 738 6.95 1.87 -13.55
N HIS A 739 6.30 1.57 -12.42
CA HIS A 739 6.43 2.34 -11.16
C HIS A 739 7.86 2.50 -10.61
N ALA A 740 8.76 1.58 -10.93
CA ALA A 740 10.15 1.58 -10.49
C ALA A 740 11.12 2.05 -11.60
N THR A 741 10.61 2.77 -12.61
CA THR A 741 11.36 3.18 -13.81
C THR A 741 11.29 4.70 -14.01
N PRO A 742 12.27 5.34 -14.67
CA PRO A 742 12.22 6.79 -14.96
C PRO A 742 11.08 7.22 -15.90
N TRP A 743 10.37 6.28 -16.51
CA TRP A 743 9.27 6.56 -17.44
C TRP A 743 7.96 6.97 -16.77
N LEU A 744 7.70 6.51 -15.54
CA LEU A 744 6.44 6.78 -14.82
C LEU A 744 6.65 7.83 -13.72
N ASN A 745 6.14 9.04 -13.96
CA ASN A 745 6.20 10.12 -12.99
C ASN A 745 5.42 9.76 -11.70
N LYS A 746 6.02 10.00 -10.52
CA LYS A 746 5.36 9.79 -9.22
C LYS A 746 4.06 10.59 -9.08
N ALA A 747 3.98 11.75 -9.72
CA ALA A 747 2.84 12.64 -9.69
C ALA A 747 1.92 12.52 -10.93
N TRP A 748 2.02 11.43 -11.73
CA TRP A 748 1.34 11.32 -13.02
C TRP A 748 -0.18 11.61 -12.99
N ARG A 749 -0.68 12.13 -14.10
CA ARG A 749 -2.09 12.50 -14.35
C ARG A 749 -2.52 12.12 -15.77
N SER A 750 -3.79 12.38 -16.06
CA SER A 750 -4.41 12.27 -17.39
C SER A 750 -3.69 13.10 -18.47
N ASP A 751 -2.99 14.18 -18.10
CA ASP A 751 -2.17 14.95 -19.04
C ASP A 751 -0.89 14.22 -19.50
N ASP A 752 -0.32 13.34 -18.68
CA ASP A 752 0.88 12.56 -19.06
C ASP A 752 0.55 11.43 -20.06
N VAL A 753 -0.70 10.95 -20.05
CA VAL A 753 -1.17 9.85 -20.89
C VAL A 753 -1.68 10.40 -22.22
N HIS A 754 -1.06 10.03 -23.34
CA HIS A 754 -1.38 10.50 -24.67
C HIS A 754 -1.85 9.35 -25.60
N PHE A 755 -2.63 9.72 -26.60
CA PHE A 755 -3.10 8.86 -27.69
C PHE A 755 -2.75 9.49 -29.04
N PHE A 756 -2.53 8.67 -30.07
CA PHE A 756 -2.20 9.12 -31.42
C PHE A 756 -3.29 8.68 -32.41
N GLY A 757 -3.88 9.63 -33.15
CA GLY A 757 -4.90 9.36 -34.15
C GLY A 757 -6.08 10.34 -34.12
N SER A 758 -7.10 10.10 -34.94
CA SER A 758 -8.30 10.95 -34.95
C SER A 758 -9.21 10.67 -33.75
N HIS A 759 -9.83 11.71 -33.21
CA HIS A 759 -10.73 11.62 -32.05
C HIS A 759 -11.91 10.65 -32.28
N ASP A 760 -12.49 10.68 -33.47
CA ASP A 760 -13.61 9.80 -33.84
C ASP A 760 -13.14 8.35 -34.10
N SER A 761 -11.89 8.14 -34.52
CA SER A 761 -11.28 6.81 -34.55
C SER A 761 -11.06 6.25 -33.14
N LEU A 762 -10.57 7.07 -32.21
CA LEU A 762 -10.28 6.70 -30.82
C LEU A 762 -11.54 6.23 -30.08
N LEU A 763 -12.68 6.90 -30.28
CA LEU A 763 -13.93 6.54 -29.63
C LEU A 763 -14.67 5.36 -30.30
N ARG A 764 -14.73 5.35 -31.64
CA ARG A 764 -15.53 4.35 -32.40
C ARG A 764 -14.78 3.04 -32.67
N HIS A 765 -13.46 3.09 -32.84
CA HIS A 765 -12.62 1.94 -33.25
C HIS A 765 -11.60 1.54 -32.17
N ALA A 766 -11.98 1.66 -30.90
CA ALA A 766 -11.15 1.44 -29.71
C ALA A 766 -10.58 0.01 -29.53
N GLN A 767 -10.73 -0.89 -30.50
CA GLN A 767 -10.14 -2.24 -30.42
C GLN A 767 -8.60 -2.21 -30.50
N ASN A 768 -7.99 -1.31 -31.28
CA ASN A 768 -6.56 -1.40 -31.62
C ASN A 768 -5.69 -0.17 -31.27
N VAL A 769 -6.20 0.86 -30.57
CA VAL A 769 -5.39 2.04 -30.24
C VAL A 769 -4.81 1.95 -28.82
N LEU A 770 -3.48 2.01 -28.73
CA LEU A 770 -2.72 1.92 -27.49
C LEU A 770 -2.56 3.31 -26.84
N PRO A 771 -2.72 3.43 -25.51
CA PRO A 771 -2.27 4.60 -24.76
C PRO A 771 -0.75 4.60 -24.57
N TYR A 772 -0.16 5.79 -24.46
CA TYR A 772 1.27 6.01 -24.23
C TYR A 772 1.47 6.95 -23.02
N MET A 773 2.42 6.66 -22.14
CA MET A 773 2.89 7.64 -21.13
C MET A 773 4.00 8.51 -21.71
N THR A 774 4.09 9.74 -21.21
CA THR A 774 5.00 10.77 -21.73
C THR A 774 6.13 11.07 -20.75
N THR A 775 7.36 11.22 -21.25
CA THR A 775 8.50 11.71 -20.47
C THR A 775 9.44 12.57 -21.32
N THR A 776 10.38 13.26 -20.68
CA THR A 776 11.42 14.06 -21.34
C THR A 776 12.80 13.51 -21.02
N ILE A 777 13.43 12.84 -21.98
CA ILE A 777 14.79 12.32 -21.84
C ILE A 777 15.78 13.45 -22.13
N GLN A 778 16.73 13.66 -21.21
CA GLN A 778 17.76 14.70 -21.29
C GLN A 778 19.14 14.10 -21.58
N ALA A 779 19.99 14.83 -22.30
CA ALA A 779 21.38 14.42 -22.55
C ALA A 779 22.26 14.68 -21.29
N PRO A 780 23.26 13.82 -20.98
CA PRO A 780 24.04 13.88 -19.73
C PRO A 780 24.72 15.22 -19.40
N ASN A 781 24.98 16.05 -20.41
CA ASN A 781 25.69 17.32 -20.24
C ASN A 781 24.74 18.52 -19.97
N SER A 782 23.43 18.29 -19.85
CA SER A 782 22.44 19.37 -19.68
C SER A 782 22.13 19.65 -18.21
N SER A 783 22.82 20.63 -17.62
CA SER A 783 22.69 21.05 -16.21
C SER A 783 21.43 21.89 -15.91
N MET A 784 20.27 21.42 -16.35
CA MET A 784 18.96 21.95 -15.94
C MET A 784 18.26 20.93 -15.04
N GLN A 785 18.41 21.08 -13.72
CA GLN A 785 17.61 20.33 -12.75
C GLN A 785 16.13 20.56 -13.05
N ALA A 786 15.43 19.51 -13.48
CA ALA A 786 13.99 19.55 -13.65
C ALA A 786 13.33 19.72 -12.27
N GLN A 787 13.06 20.97 -11.89
CA GLN A 787 12.27 21.31 -10.72
C GLN A 787 10.81 20.93 -10.97
N SER A 788 10.50 19.63 -10.91
CA SER A 788 9.15 19.21 -10.61
C SER A 788 8.80 19.80 -9.24
N GLN A 789 7.88 20.78 -9.24
CA GLN A 789 7.37 21.39 -8.03
C GLN A 789 6.59 20.32 -7.26
N PHE A 790 7.30 19.56 -6.41
CA PHE A 790 6.71 18.57 -5.53
C PHE A 790 5.83 19.28 -4.52
N SER A 791 4.55 19.37 -4.85
CA SER A 791 3.52 20.02 -4.07
C SER A 791 3.36 19.38 -2.69
N ASP A 792 3.34 20.22 -1.64
CA ASP A 792 3.43 19.82 -0.22
C ASP A 792 2.26 18.97 0.32
N TYR A 793 1.32 18.54 -0.51
CA TYR A 793 0.19 17.70 -0.10
C TYR A 793 0.49 16.19 -0.13
N HIS A 794 1.63 15.75 -0.68
CA HIS A 794 1.95 14.32 -0.79
C HIS A 794 2.05 13.58 0.56
N TYR A 795 2.20 14.28 1.69
CA TYR A 795 2.17 13.68 3.04
C TYR A 795 0.86 12.94 3.38
N PHE A 796 -0.27 13.29 2.75
CA PHE A 796 -1.57 12.64 2.96
C PHE A 796 -1.80 11.43 2.03
N ILE A 797 -0.94 11.26 1.02
CA ILE A 797 -1.08 10.29 -0.04
C ILE A 797 -0.11 9.13 0.21
N ARG A 798 -0.63 8.01 0.71
CA ARG A 798 0.17 6.81 1.02
C ARG A 798 1.03 6.35 -0.16
N ASN A 799 0.52 6.43 -1.39
CA ASN A 799 1.28 6.13 -2.60
C ASN A 799 0.90 7.10 -3.74
N PRO A 800 1.79 8.01 -4.17
CA PRO A 800 1.51 8.99 -5.22
C PRO A 800 1.08 8.40 -6.57
N VAL A 801 1.68 7.28 -6.99
CA VAL A 801 1.38 6.63 -8.29
C VAL A 801 -0.01 6.01 -8.29
N LEU A 802 -0.38 5.34 -7.19
CA LEU A 802 -1.73 4.76 -7.02
C LEU A 802 -2.81 5.82 -6.83
N PHE A 803 -2.49 6.96 -6.22
CA PHE A 803 -3.40 8.10 -6.15
C PHE A 803 -3.64 8.71 -7.54
N GLY A 804 -2.58 8.96 -8.32
CA GLY A 804 -2.70 9.43 -9.71
C GLY A 804 -3.54 8.49 -10.59
N LEU A 805 -3.37 7.17 -10.42
CA LEU A 805 -4.27 6.16 -11.01
C LEU A 805 -5.71 6.36 -10.54
N GLY A 806 -5.94 6.45 -9.22
CA GLY A 806 -7.26 6.65 -8.63
C GLY A 806 -7.98 7.92 -9.11
N ILE A 807 -7.25 9.00 -9.37
CA ILE A 807 -7.79 10.22 -10.02
C ILE A 807 -8.25 9.90 -11.44
N MET A 808 -7.40 9.33 -12.29
CA MET A 808 -7.80 9.01 -13.67
C MET A 808 -8.97 8.00 -13.74
N LEU A 809 -9.08 7.09 -12.77
CA LEU A 809 -10.24 6.19 -12.67
C LEU A 809 -11.54 6.95 -12.33
N LEU A 810 -11.48 8.03 -11.52
CA LEU A 810 -12.63 8.93 -11.31
C LEU A 810 -12.97 9.70 -12.59
N GLU A 811 -11.98 10.26 -13.28
CA GLU A 811 -12.19 11.06 -14.50
C GLU A 811 -12.83 10.21 -15.61
N LEU A 812 -12.39 8.96 -15.77
CA LEU A 812 -13.02 7.97 -16.66
C LEU A 812 -14.45 7.64 -16.24
N ALA A 813 -14.72 7.49 -14.93
CA ALA A 813 -16.08 7.24 -14.43
C ALA A 813 -17.02 8.41 -14.73
N TYR A 814 -16.61 9.65 -14.42
CA TYR A 814 -17.43 10.85 -14.49
C TYR A 814 -17.45 11.53 -15.87
N GLN A 815 -16.60 11.14 -16.83
CA GLN A 815 -16.46 11.78 -18.15
C GLN A 815 -16.01 13.26 -18.10
N ALA A 816 -15.29 13.65 -17.05
CA ALA A 816 -14.80 15.02 -16.85
C ALA A 816 -13.48 15.01 -16.05
N PRO A 817 -12.54 15.94 -16.30
CA PRO A 817 -11.34 16.09 -15.49
C PRO A 817 -11.68 16.50 -14.05
N LEU A 818 -10.88 16.07 -13.07
CA LEU A 818 -11.17 16.23 -11.64
C LEU A 818 -11.41 17.71 -11.26
N GLY A 819 -10.62 18.63 -11.80
CA GLY A 819 -10.74 20.08 -11.54
C GLY A 819 -12.05 20.71 -12.02
N SER A 820 -12.78 20.09 -12.95
CA SER A 820 -14.12 20.54 -13.39
C SER A 820 -15.26 19.97 -12.55
N LEU A 821 -14.97 19.00 -11.68
CA LEU A 821 -15.92 18.36 -10.75
C LEU A 821 -15.77 18.89 -9.31
N GLN A 822 -14.87 19.85 -9.09
CA GLN A 822 -14.49 20.43 -7.80
C GLN A 822 -15.53 21.44 -7.30
N GLU A 823 -15.92 21.33 -6.02
CA GLU A 823 -16.93 22.21 -5.40
C GLU A 823 -16.30 23.22 -4.43
N PRO A 824 -16.97 24.34 -4.10
CA PRO A 824 -16.48 25.31 -3.11
C PRO A 824 -16.13 24.68 -1.76
N VAL A 825 -16.88 23.65 -1.33
CA VAL A 825 -16.64 22.91 -0.08
C VAL A 825 -15.34 22.08 -0.10
N ASP A 826 -14.77 21.79 -1.27
CA ASP A 826 -13.46 21.14 -1.41
C ASP A 826 -12.32 22.17 -1.37
N LEU A 827 -12.57 23.39 -1.86
CA LEU A 827 -11.66 24.54 -1.76
C LEU A 827 -11.56 25.08 -0.33
N GLU A 828 -12.68 25.22 0.38
CA GLU A 828 -12.72 25.69 1.79
C GLU A 828 -11.94 24.75 2.73
N LYS A 829 -12.00 23.45 2.49
CA LYS A 829 -11.18 22.45 3.21
C LYS A 829 -9.75 22.39 2.67
N GLY A 830 -9.57 22.62 1.37
CA GLY A 830 -8.32 22.52 0.66
C GLY A 830 -7.67 23.88 0.40
N THR A 831 -7.36 24.62 1.47
CA THR A 831 -6.83 26.00 1.44
C THR A 831 -5.46 26.18 0.74
N THR A 832 -4.87 25.09 0.23
CA THR A 832 -3.61 25.06 -0.53
C THR A 832 -3.84 24.28 -1.83
N PRO A 833 -3.35 24.72 -3.02
CA PRO A 833 -3.79 24.27 -4.36
C PRO A 833 -3.70 22.79 -4.79
N GLY A 834 -3.54 21.83 -3.88
CA GLY A 834 -3.68 20.39 -4.16
C GLY A 834 -4.40 19.59 -3.07
N PHE A 835 -4.74 20.19 -1.93
CA PHE A 835 -5.66 19.57 -0.97
C PHE A 835 -7.08 19.49 -1.53
N ALA A 836 -7.48 20.46 -2.36
CA ALA A 836 -8.78 20.45 -3.01
C ALA A 836 -8.95 19.27 -3.99
N GLU A 837 -7.89 18.82 -4.68
CA GLU A 837 -7.91 17.58 -5.48
C GLU A 837 -8.27 16.37 -4.58
N TYR A 838 -7.61 16.25 -3.42
CA TYR A 838 -7.84 15.17 -2.46
C TYR A 838 -9.28 15.16 -1.92
N PHE A 839 -9.81 16.31 -1.51
CA PHE A 839 -11.19 16.41 -1.01
C PHE A 839 -12.22 16.13 -2.11
N THR A 840 -12.00 16.67 -3.33
CA THR A 840 -12.83 16.39 -4.52
C THR A 840 -12.87 14.90 -4.82
N ALA A 841 -11.71 14.22 -4.87
CA ALA A 841 -11.63 12.79 -5.12
C ALA A 841 -12.34 11.95 -4.03
N HIS A 842 -12.18 12.33 -2.76
CA HIS A 842 -12.80 11.64 -1.63
C HIS A 842 -14.33 11.87 -1.54
N ARG A 843 -14.84 13.01 -2.06
CA ARG A 843 -16.27 13.25 -2.24
C ARG A 843 -16.83 12.40 -3.39
N LEU A 844 -16.18 12.44 -4.55
CA LEU A 844 -16.67 11.79 -5.78
C LEU A 844 -16.59 10.26 -5.77
N VAL A 845 -15.65 9.65 -5.04
CA VAL A 845 -15.53 8.18 -4.99
C VAL A 845 -16.77 7.51 -4.38
N GLU A 846 -17.48 8.16 -3.47
CA GLU A 846 -18.62 7.53 -2.80
C GLU A 846 -19.85 7.36 -3.71
N ASP A 847 -20.06 8.22 -4.71
CA ASP A 847 -21.13 8.07 -5.71
C ASP A 847 -20.68 7.47 -7.05
N SER A 848 -19.37 7.26 -7.26
CA SER A 848 -18.80 6.68 -8.51
C SER A 848 -19.42 5.33 -8.95
N TYR A 849 -20.02 4.58 -8.01
CA TYR A 849 -20.73 3.32 -8.30
C TYR A 849 -21.98 3.49 -9.18
N ARG A 850 -22.54 4.70 -9.26
CA ARG A 850 -23.68 5.03 -10.14
C ARG A 850 -23.23 5.20 -11.60
N MET A 851 -21.97 5.57 -11.81
CA MET A 851 -21.42 5.93 -13.11
C MET A 851 -20.84 4.74 -13.87
N VAL A 852 -20.32 3.73 -13.14
CA VAL A 852 -19.74 2.50 -13.73
C VAL A 852 -20.24 1.26 -13.00
N SER A 853 -19.73 0.94 -11.81
CA SER A 853 -20.22 -0.19 -11.00
C SER A 853 -19.76 -0.11 -9.55
N LYS A 854 -20.39 -0.90 -8.67
CA LYS A 854 -19.97 -1.06 -7.26
C LYS A 854 -18.54 -1.60 -7.14
N SER A 855 -18.13 -2.51 -8.03
CA SER A 855 -16.76 -3.04 -8.05
C SER A 855 -15.76 -1.97 -8.50
N PHE A 856 -16.11 -1.16 -9.50
CA PHE A 856 -15.27 -0.07 -9.99
C PHE A 856 -15.05 1.00 -8.90
N LYS A 857 -16.09 1.35 -8.13
CA LYS A 857 -15.95 2.18 -6.92
C LYS A 857 -14.94 1.60 -5.92
N THR A 858 -15.02 0.30 -5.62
CA THR A 858 -14.09 -0.35 -4.68
C THR A 858 -12.65 -0.27 -5.19
N ILE A 859 -12.44 -0.46 -6.49
CA ILE A 859 -11.13 -0.36 -7.17
C ILE A 859 -10.58 1.07 -7.05
N ILE A 860 -11.37 2.09 -7.41
CA ILE A 860 -11.00 3.51 -7.23
C ILE A 860 -10.59 3.77 -5.78
N LYS A 861 -11.42 3.34 -4.81
CA LYS A 861 -11.19 3.59 -3.39
C LYS A 861 -9.89 2.95 -2.89
N LYS A 862 -9.59 1.71 -3.28
CA LYS A 862 -8.32 1.04 -2.96
C LYS A 862 -7.12 1.78 -3.54
N CYS A 863 -7.20 2.27 -4.78
CA CYS A 863 -6.14 3.06 -5.42
C CYS A 863 -5.89 4.38 -4.69
N LEU A 864 -6.94 5.19 -4.45
CA LEU A 864 -6.83 6.50 -3.78
C LEU A 864 -6.23 6.42 -2.37
N HIS A 865 -6.59 5.40 -1.59
CA HIS A 865 -6.13 5.25 -0.21
C HIS A 865 -4.90 4.35 -0.03
N CYS A 866 -4.45 3.65 -1.09
CA CYS A 866 -3.52 2.52 -0.99
C CYS A 866 -3.96 1.53 0.11
N ASP A 867 -5.21 1.05 0.01
CA ASP A 867 -5.84 0.22 1.04
C ASP A 867 -5.92 -1.26 0.61
N PHE A 868 -4.76 -1.91 0.66
CA PHE A 868 -4.53 -3.28 0.20
C PHE A 868 -4.13 -4.24 1.33
N GLY A 869 -4.24 -3.83 2.60
CA GLY A 869 -3.83 -4.66 3.76
C GLY A 869 -2.31 -4.85 3.92
N HIS A 870 -1.51 -4.07 3.20
CA HIS A 870 -0.04 -4.17 3.17
C HIS A 870 0.61 -2.80 3.47
N ASP A 871 1.93 -2.71 3.27
CA ASP A 871 2.62 -1.42 3.18
C ASP A 871 2.12 -0.56 1.98
N SER A 872 2.75 0.58 1.74
CA SER A 872 2.43 1.49 0.62
C SER A 872 3.60 1.67 -0.37
N ASP A 873 4.66 0.89 -0.21
CA ASP A 873 5.78 0.85 -1.13
C ASP A 873 5.47 -0.13 -2.26
N PHE A 874 5.22 0.41 -3.45
CA PHE A 874 4.82 -0.42 -4.59
C PHE A 874 5.95 -1.32 -5.14
N THR A 875 7.17 -1.23 -4.60
CA THR A 875 8.21 -2.24 -4.85
C THR A 875 7.94 -3.58 -4.13
N SER A 876 7.13 -3.55 -3.05
CA SER A 876 6.75 -4.68 -2.21
C SER A 876 5.99 -5.77 -2.99
N PRO A 877 6.48 -7.02 -3.06
CA PRO A 877 5.78 -8.09 -3.77
C PRO A 877 4.38 -8.41 -3.21
N ALA A 878 4.14 -8.14 -1.93
CA ALA A 878 2.83 -8.31 -1.31
C ALA A 878 1.83 -7.28 -1.87
N LEU A 879 2.20 -5.99 -1.87
CA LEU A 879 1.39 -4.93 -2.43
C LEU A 879 1.17 -5.12 -3.94
N GLN A 880 2.20 -5.53 -4.69
CA GLN A 880 2.08 -5.86 -6.11
C GLN A 880 1.08 -7.00 -6.38
N LYS A 881 1.09 -8.06 -5.56
CA LYS A 881 0.16 -9.19 -5.71
C LYS A 881 -1.27 -8.83 -5.31
N ALA A 882 -1.45 -8.08 -4.21
CA ALA A 882 -2.76 -7.58 -3.81
C ALA A 882 -3.35 -6.61 -4.86
N PHE A 883 -2.54 -5.69 -5.40
CA PHE A 883 -2.96 -4.79 -6.48
C PHE A 883 -3.31 -5.55 -7.76
N TYR A 884 -2.51 -6.54 -8.18
CA TYR A 884 -2.82 -7.37 -9.35
C TYR A 884 -4.19 -8.05 -9.20
N HIS A 885 -4.46 -8.68 -8.05
CA HIS A 885 -5.74 -9.33 -7.77
C HIS A 885 -6.90 -8.33 -7.69
N ASP A 886 -6.78 -7.31 -6.83
CA ASP A 886 -7.89 -6.43 -6.45
C ASP A 886 -8.19 -5.33 -7.46
N VAL A 887 -7.20 -4.88 -8.23
CA VAL A 887 -7.34 -3.84 -9.25
C VAL A 887 -7.37 -4.47 -10.63
N ILE A 888 -6.32 -5.16 -11.07
CA ILE A 888 -6.23 -5.64 -12.46
C ILE A 888 -7.24 -6.76 -12.71
N GLY A 889 -7.25 -7.82 -11.89
CA GLY A 889 -8.26 -8.89 -11.98
C GLY A 889 -9.70 -8.39 -11.76
N GLY A 890 -9.86 -7.34 -10.94
CA GLY A 890 -11.14 -6.64 -10.77
C GLY A 890 -11.61 -5.90 -12.04
N LEU A 891 -10.69 -5.26 -12.75
CA LEU A 891 -10.95 -4.57 -14.01
C LEU A 891 -11.12 -5.54 -15.19
N GLU A 892 -10.35 -6.63 -15.25
CA GLU A 892 -10.48 -7.69 -16.26
C GLU A 892 -11.85 -8.36 -16.22
N ASN A 893 -12.35 -8.67 -15.01
CA ASN A 893 -13.70 -9.21 -14.86
C ASN A 893 -14.80 -8.20 -15.23
N LEU A 894 -14.61 -6.90 -14.95
CA LEU A 894 -15.54 -5.86 -15.41
C LEU A 894 -15.47 -5.67 -16.94
N GLU A 895 -14.29 -5.74 -17.55
CA GLU A 895 -14.10 -5.62 -18.99
C GLU A 895 -14.81 -6.75 -19.73
N ARG A 896 -14.63 -8.00 -19.29
CA ARG A 896 -15.35 -9.17 -19.80
C ARG A 896 -16.88 -8.98 -19.70
N VAL A 897 -17.39 -8.59 -18.53
CA VAL A 897 -18.83 -8.37 -18.33
C VAL A 897 -19.38 -7.24 -19.22
N PHE A 898 -18.65 -6.14 -19.41
CA PHE A 898 -19.09 -5.06 -20.30
C PHE A 898 -18.92 -5.38 -21.79
N GLN A 899 -17.98 -6.26 -22.15
CA GLN A 899 -17.83 -6.80 -23.50
C GLN A 899 -18.99 -7.74 -23.86
N GLU A 900 -19.34 -8.67 -22.96
CA GLU A 900 -20.51 -9.54 -23.09
C GLU A 900 -21.82 -8.74 -23.22
N LEU A 901 -21.96 -7.65 -22.45
CA LEU A 901 -23.13 -6.77 -22.55
C LEU A 901 -23.20 -5.96 -23.86
N GLN A 902 -22.06 -5.65 -24.48
CA GLN A 902 -22.03 -4.99 -25.80
C GLN A 902 -22.35 -5.94 -26.98
N LEU A 903 -22.37 -7.26 -26.75
CA LEU A 903 -22.81 -8.27 -27.72
C LEU A 903 -24.32 -8.58 -27.61
N ASP A 904 -25.01 -8.03 -26.60
CA ASP A 904 -26.44 -8.25 -26.31
C ASP A 904 -27.33 -7.12 -26.88
N ASP A 905 -26.74 -6.04 -27.41
CA ASP A 905 -27.41 -4.96 -28.15
C ASP A 905 -27.43 -5.25 -29.68
N PRO A 906 -28.58 -5.16 -30.37
CA PRO A 906 -28.64 -5.31 -31.82
C PRO A 906 -28.03 -4.11 -32.54
N GLU A 907 -27.39 -4.33 -33.69
CA GLU A 907 -26.78 -3.24 -34.47
C GLU A 907 -27.82 -2.14 -34.81
N PRO A 908 -27.46 -0.85 -34.67
CA PRO A 908 -28.37 0.28 -34.86
C PRO A 908 -28.60 0.61 -36.34
N GLY A 909 -29.24 -0.30 -37.07
CA GLY A 909 -29.91 -0.05 -38.35
C GLY A 909 -29.04 -0.19 -39.61
N THR A 910 -29.47 -1.10 -40.48
CA THR A 910 -29.28 -1.03 -41.94
C THR A 910 -30.12 0.09 -42.55
#